data_AF-A0A7J6I1S0-F1
#
_entry.id   AF-A0A7J6I1S0-F1
#
_cell.length_a   1.000
_cell.length_b   1.000
_cell.length_c   1.000
_cell.angle_alpha   90.00
_cell.angle_beta   90.00
_cell.angle_gamma   90.00
#
_symmetry.space_group_name_H-M   'P 1'
#
loop_
_entity.id
_entity.type
_entity.pdbx_description
1 polymer ?
#
loop_
_entity_poly.entity_id
_entity_poly.type
_entity_poly.pdbx_seq_one_letter_code
_entity_poly.pdbx_strand_id
1 'polypeptide(L)'
;MFKVDLIVRDYKPKLITELFYHCSKHKFNLKHQKESRYSLMASPSEKLENSPQIVNDERKQEEENFAYAAQLVNSSVLSMSLQSAIELGVFDIIAKAGDAAKLSAQEIVAQMPTTNPDAPRMLDRILRMLASHSVLACSLENEDLRVYGLNDVTKLFVTNEDGVSLGPFMSLLQDKVFLDSWFELKGAILEGGIPFHRVRGMHAFEYPSLDQKFNQVFNKAMYNQTTLVLKKILEVYKGFENLGKVVDVGGGLGGTLNQITSKYPHLKGINFDLPHVVEHAPSYPGVEHVGGDMFESVPSGDAIFMKWILHDWSDEHCLKLLKNCYKAIPDNGNVIVMEAILPTVPETKSADRCTSQMDVLMMTQNPGGKERSKKEFLALATGAGFSGIRFDCFVCNFTPIDDYQQAIPEAPDSSQHLHTSTQSSSNNTPDAPSLAAAAENLQLVATEELQEHITEQPDVFQALLCNIFKHKFNLKHQKESRYSLMASPSEKLENSPQIVNDERKQEEENFAYAAQLVNSSVLSMSLQSAIELGVFDIIAKAGDAAKLSAQDIVAQMPTTNPDAPRMLDRILRMLASHSVLACSLENEDSRVYGLNDVSKLFVTNEDGVSLGPFMSLLQDKVFFDSCGGGEGESLEYTPTWIVAISLDIGLDSLEDGTEVQIKSLTRQKYVSAENGGGMNVTVDRDSPSSWEIFKLWRVFYTQFQFRTSQGQFLTCTGLGCSVSATAGSPSTTETFDVERNNDRVHIKTTTGDYLQATLGGQLTTDFSGKPGWDSNAATFQMIIVSNNLHGDYQLANGYGHNEAKRVLKSLTLLRSELKGAILEGGIPFNRVHGMHAFEYPSLDQKFNQVINKAMYNQTTLVMKKILEVYKGFQNLGKVVDVGGSLGGTLNQITSKYPHVKGINFDLPHVVEHAPSYPGVEHVGGDMFESVPTGDAIFMKWILHDWSDEHCLKLLKNCYKAIPDNGNVIVMEAILPTVPETNSADRCTSQMDVLMMTQCPGGKERSKKEFLALATSAGFSGIRFECFVCNFMIMEFYK
;
A
#
# COMPACT_ATOMS: atom_id res chain seq x y z
N MET A 1 50.01 9.74 13.97
CA MET A 1 51.34 10.07 14.53
C MET A 1 51.43 11.60 14.54
N PHE A 2 51.54 12.36 15.63
CA PHE A 2 52.12 12.20 16.96
C PHE A 2 51.29 12.94 18.02
N LYS A 3 51.35 12.46 19.28
CA LYS A 3 50.75 12.97 20.53
C LYS A 3 51.37 14.28 21.03
N VAL A 4 50.58 15.07 21.77
CA VAL A 4 50.81 15.57 23.17
C VAL A 4 49.41 15.97 23.71
N ASP A 5 48.63 15.14 24.42
CA ASP A 5 48.60 14.80 25.85
C ASP A 5 48.65 15.98 26.88
N LEU A 6 47.50 16.16 27.56
CA LEU A 6 47.28 16.58 28.97
C LEU A 6 47.61 18.01 29.45
N ILE A 7 46.56 18.72 29.91
CA ILE A 7 46.26 19.04 31.33
C ILE A 7 44.80 19.53 31.42
N VAL A 8 43.91 18.74 32.01
CA VAL A 8 42.72 19.24 32.71
C VAL A 8 42.72 18.59 34.08
N ARG A 9 43.15 19.35 35.09
CA ARG A 9 42.88 19.08 36.50
C ARG A 9 41.92 20.16 36.98
N ASP A 10 40.89 19.69 37.67
CA ASP A 10 39.99 20.40 38.57
C ASP A 10 39.07 21.46 37.96
N TYR A 11 37.83 21.08 37.60
CA TYR A 11 36.60 21.84 37.94
C TYR A 11 35.36 20.91 37.92
N LYS A 12 34.42 21.17 38.83
CA LYS A 12 33.37 20.27 39.36
C LYS A 12 32.30 19.77 38.35
N PRO A 13 31.74 18.54 38.52
CA PRO A 13 30.85 17.87 37.54
C PRO A 13 29.35 18.10 37.78
N LYS A 14 28.89 19.35 37.92
CA LYS A 14 27.44 19.65 38.07
C LYS A 14 26.86 20.67 37.08
N LEU A 15 27.66 21.23 36.18
CA LEU A 15 27.18 22.21 35.18
C LEU A 15 27.20 21.71 33.72
N ILE A 16 27.81 20.54 33.46
CA ILE A 16 27.88 19.96 32.11
C ILE A 16 26.66 19.08 31.81
N THR A 17 25.98 18.55 32.82
CA THR A 17 24.82 17.65 32.66
C THR A 17 23.55 18.40 32.22
N GLU A 18 23.36 19.66 32.62
CA GLU A 18 22.19 20.45 32.17
C GLU A 18 22.39 21.12 30.80
N LEU A 19 23.64 21.39 30.40
CA LEU A 19 23.94 21.97 29.08
C LEU A 19 23.87 20.94 27.93
N PHE A 20 24.13 19.65 28.20
CA PHE A 20 23.94 18.58 27.21
C PHE A 20 22.47 18.14 27.06
N TYR A 21 21.65 18.30 28.10
CA TYR A 21 20.24 17.92 28.05
C TYR A 21 19.39 18.88 27.20
N HIS A 22 19.75 20.17 27.12
CA HIS A 22 18.97 21.16 26.37
C HIS A 22 19.45 21.46 24.94
N CYS A 23 20.71 21.16 24.57
CA CYS A 23 21.20 21.37 23.20
C CYS A 23 20.95 20.18 22.24
N SER A 24 20.55 19.02 22.76
CA SER A 24 20.32 17.82 21.94
C SER A 24 18.95 17.77 21.25
N LYS A 25 18.05 18.73 21.53
CA LYS A 25 16.68 18.76 20.99
C LYS A 25 16.47 19.57 19.70
N HIS A 26 17.47 20.27 19.17
CA HIS A 26 17.28 21.17 18.01
C HIS A 26 18.37 21.19 16.92
N LYS A 27 19.27 20.19 16.87
CA LYS A 27 20.20 20.02 15.74
C LYS A 27 20.34 18.55 15.33
N PHE A 28 19.23 17.95 14.92
CA PHE A 28 19.23 16.72 14.14
C PHE A 28 18.31 16.94 12.93
N ASN A 29 18.76 17.74 11.95
CA ASN A 29 18.18 17.68 10.60
C ASN A 29 19.01 18.30 9.45
N LEU A 30 20.29 18.64 9.64
CA LEU A 30 21.07 19.32 8.59
C LEU A 30 22.52 18.83 8.42
N LYS A 31 22.87 17.64 8.91
CA LYS A 31 24.25 17.11 8.81
C LYS A 31 24.44 15.77 8.11
N HIS A 32 23.47 15.30 7.32
CA HIS A 32 23.63 14.08 6.52
C HIS A 32 23.71 14.27 5.00
N GLN A 33 23.93 15.50 4.50
CA GLN A 33 24.01 15.76 3.05
C GLN A 33 25.42 16.06 2.48
N LYS A 34 26.51 15.92 3.25
CA LYS A 34 27.85 16.26 2.73
C LYS A 34 29.00 15.27 3.01
N GLU A 35 28.76 14.09 3.57
CA GLU A 35 29.83 13.11 3.84
C GLU A 35 29.73 11.81 3.01
N SER A 36 29.32 11.88 1.73
CA SER A 36 29.47 10.73 0.80
C SER A 36 30.53 10.90 -0.29
N ARG A 37 31.35 11.95 -0.23
CA ARG A 37 32.46 12.16 -1.18
C ARG A 37 33.77 12.41 -0.45
N TYR A 38 34.30 11.41 0.27
CA TYR A 38 35.74 11.19 0.50
C TYR A 38 35.90 9.85 1.25
N SER A 39 35.70 8.75 0.55
CA SER A 39 36.19 7.43 0.99
C SER A 39 36.76 6.70 -0.22
N LEU A 40 37.94 7.15 -0.63
CA LEU A 40 38.82 6.41 -1.52
C LEU A 40 40.24 6.64 -1.00
N MET A 41 40.86 5.55 -0.56
CA MET A 41 42.24 5.40 -0.06
C MET A 41 42.46 5.66 1.44
N ALA A 42 42.22 4.63 2.24
CA ALA A 42 43.10 4.29 3.37
C ALA A 42 43.07 2.77 3.61
N SER A 43 44.24 2.13 3.52
CA SER A 43 44.46 0.72 3.89
C SER A 43 44.57 0.57 5.43
N PRO A 44 44.41 -0.64 5.99
CA PRO A 44 43.84 -0.83 7.32
C PRO A 44 44.87 -0.66 8.43
N SER A 45 44.49 0.09 9.47
CA SER A 45 45.13 -0.03 10.79
C SER A 45 44.07 -0.38 11.81
N GLU A 46 44.12 -1.63 12.27
CA GLU A 46 43.37 -2.17 13.40
C GLU A 46 43.43 -1.23 14.63
N LYS A 47 42.33 -1.22 15.39
CA LYS A 47 42.10 -0.56 16.70
C LYS A 47 41.29 0.74 16.70
N LEU A 48 40.05 0.68 16.21
CA LEU A 48 38.99 1.62 16.59
C LEU A 48 37.58 1.00 16.70
N GLU A 49 37.42 -0.33 16.59
CA GLU A 49 36.12 -1.02 16.49
C GLU A 49 35.37 -1.25 17.81
N ASN A 50 35.85 -0.81 18.98
CA ASN A 50 35.22 -1.14 20.26
C ASN A 50 35.08 0.07 21.20
N SER A 51 34.25 1.05 20.83
CA SER A 51 33.78 2.07 21.78
C SER A 51 32.28 1.84 22.11
N PRO A 52 31.86 1.92 23.39
CA PRO A 52 30.46 1.66 23.80
C PRO A 52 29.43 2.59 23.13
N GLN A 53 29.86 3.76 22.68
CA GLN A 53 29.00 4.75 22.06
C GLN A 53 28.67 4.40 20.61
N ILE A 54 29.65 3.90 19.84
CA ILE A 54 29.44 3.41 18.46
C ILE A 54 28.48 2.22 18.46
N VAL A 55 28.68 1.25 19.37
CA VAL A 55 27.80 0.07 19.51
C VAL A 55 26.36 0.46 19.87
N ASN A 56 26.18 1.52 20.65
CA ASN A 56 24.85 2.03 21.01
C ASN A 56 24.16 2.75 19.85
N ASP A 57 24.91 3.49 19.02
CA ASP A 57 24.36 4.20 17.87
C ASP A 57 24.04 3.25 16.71
N GLU A 58 24.87 2.23 16.46
CA GLU A 58 24.60 1.15 15.51
C GLU A 58 23.33 0.38 15.89
N ARG A 59 23.18 0.02 17.17
CA ARG A 59 21.98 -0.68 17.66
C ARG A 59 20.71 0.15 17.48
N LYS A 60 20.76 1.45 17.79
CA LYS A 60 19.61 2.35 17.56
C LYS A 60 19.23 2.42 16.08
N GLN A 61 20.22 2.43 15.20
CA GLN A 61 19.96 2.42 13.76
C GLN A 61 19.35 1.09 13.30
N GLU A 62 19.83 -0.04 13.83
CA GLU A 62 19.20 -1.36 13.58
C GLU A 62 17.74 -1.39 14.06
N GLU A 63 17.45 -0.86 15.25
CA GLU A 63 16.10 -0.74 15.79
C GLU A 63 15.20 0.12 14.92
N GLU A 64 15.67 1.30 14.47
CA GLU A 64 14.92 2.18 13.57
C GLU A 64 14.68 1.51 12.19
N ASN A 65 15.68 0.81 11.65
CA ASN A 65 15.55 0.10 10.37
C ASN A 65 14.50 -1.03 10.47
N PHE A 66 14.51 -1.79 11.57
CA PHE A 66 13.49 -2.80 11.83
C PHE A 66 12.11 -2.16 12.00
N ALA A 67 12.02 -1.06 12.75
CA ALA A 67 10.77 -0.35 12.98
C ALA A 67 10.17 0.18 11.67
N TYR A 68 11.00 0.73 10.79
CA TYR A 68 10.58 1.19 9.49
C TYR A 68 10.14 0.03 8.57
N ALA A 69 10.87 -1.09 8.54
CA ALA A 69 10.45 -2.26 7.79
C ALA A 69 9.11 -2.82 8.29
N ALA A 70 8.90 -2.88 9.61
CA ALA A 70 7.64 -3.30 10.20
C ALA A 70 6.49 -2.30 9.90
N GLN A 71 6.77 -1.00 9.90
CA GLN A 71 5.82 0.03 9.45
C GLN A 71 5.43 -0.16 7.97
N LEU A 72 6.39 -0.50 7.10
CA LEU A 72 6.12 -0.77 5.69
C LEU A 72 5.22 -2.01 5.52
N VAL A 73 5.40 -3.04 6.35
CA VAL A 73 4.52 -4.21 6.35
C VAL A 73 3.08 -3.82 6.71
N ASN A 74 2.90 -2.92 7.69
CA ASN A 74 1.57 -2.45 8.13
C ASN A 74 1.03 -1.25 7.32
N SER A 75 1.67 -0.86 6.22
CA SER A 75 1.46 0.44 5.58
C SER A 75 0.06 0.66 4.98
N SER A 76 -0.66 -0.41 4.63
CA SER A 76 -2.05 -0.32 4.14
C SER A 76 -2.97 0.36 5.16
N VAL A 77 -2.72 0.19 6.46
CA VAL A 77 -3.56 0.70 7.56
C VAL A 77 -3.68 2.22 7.55
N LEU A 78 -2.61 2.92 7.16
CA LEU A 78 -2.62 4.39 7.04
C LEU A 78 -3.68 4.84 6.03
N SER A 79 -3.66 4.23 4.84
CA SER A 79 -4.54 4.60 3.73
C SER A 79 -6.01 4.35 4.07
N MET A 80 -6.32 3.20 4.70
CA MET A 80 -7.68 2.81 5.08
C MET A 80 -8.25 3.68 6.20
N SER A 81 -7.40 4.02 7.17
CA SER A 81 -7.78 4.91 8.28
C SER A 81 -8.00 6.35 7.82
N LEU A 82 -7.15 6.85 6.91
CA LEU A 82 -7.30 8.17 6.33
C LEU A 82 -8.60 8.27 5.52
N GLN A 83 -8.87 7.28 4.66
CA GLN A 83 -10.13 7.19 3.92
C GLN A 83 -11.33 7.19 4.88
N SER A 84 -11.28 6.39 5.94
CA SER A 84 -12.37 6.34 6.93
C SER A 84 -12.57 7.68 7.65
N ALA A 85 -11.49 8.38 8.00
CA ALA A 85 -11.58 9.71 8.62
C ALA A 85 -12.19 10.76 7.67
N ILE A 86 -11.87 10.69 6.37
CA ILE A 86 -12.47 11.53 5.31
C ILE A 86 -13.97 11.23 5.20
N GLU A 87 -14.35 9.96 5.06
CA GLU A 87 -15.75 9.56 4.90
C GLU A 87 -16.62 9.83 6.14
N LEU A 88 -16.02 9.84 7.33
CA LEU A 88 -16.69 10.22 8.58
C LEU A 88 -16.78 11.75 8.77
N GLY A 89 -16.19 12.54 7.88
CA GLY A 89 -16.20 14.00 7.95
C GLY A 89 -15.39 14.56 9.13
N VAL A 90 -14.43 13.79 9.66
CA VAL A 90 -13.64 14.16 10.84
C VAL A 90 -12.97 15.52 10.66
N PHE A 91 -12.35 15.74 9.50
CA PHE A 91 -11.59 16.96 9.24
C PHE A 91 -12.51 18.18 9.13
N ASP A 92 -13.67 18.04 8.47
CA ASP A 92 -14.68 19.09 8.40
C ASP A 92 -15.27 19.42 9.79
N ILE A 93 -15.46 18.42 10.65
CA ILE A 93 -15.92 18.61 12.03
C ILE A 93 -14.93 19.45 12.84
N ILE A 94 -13.63 19.12 12.77
CA ILE A 94 -12.58 19.89 13.47
C ILE A 94 -12.47 21.30 12.87
N ALA A 95 -12.51 21.44 11.54
CA ALA A 95 -12.45 22.74 10.87
C ALA A 95 -13.60 23.66 11.29
N LYS A 96 -14.83 23.13 11.40
CA LYS A 96 -16.01 23.89 11.84
C LYS A 96 -15.92 24.40 13.27
N ALA A 97 -15.12 23.74 14.13
CA ALA A 97 -14.87 24.22 15.49
C ALA A 97 -13.88 25.42 15.53
N GLY A 98 -13.14 25.66 14.45
CA GLY A 98 -12.22 26.79 14.26
C GLY A 98 -10.77 26.36 14.01
N ASP A 99 -9.98 27.23 13.37
CA ASP A 99 -8.61 26.90 12.90
C ASP A 99 -7.64 26.46 14.01
N ALA A 100 -7.82 26.98 15.23
CA ALA A 100 -7.01 26.64 16.40
C ALA A 100 -7.71 25.63 17.34
N ALA A 101 -8.88 25.12 16.95
CA ALA A 101 -9.65 24.21 17.77
C ALA A 101 -8.92 22.87 17.92
N LYS A 102 -9.06 22.28 19.11
CA LYS A 102 -8.65 20.91 19.39
C LYS A 102 -9.82 20.20 20.02
N LEU A 103 -10.21 19.07 19.43
CA LEU A 103 -11.37 18.30 19.87
C LEU A 103 -10.92 16.91 20.32
N SER A 104 -11.49 16.43 21.41
CA SER A 104 -11.41 15.03 21.79
C SER A 104 -12.20 14.15 20.81
N ALA A 105 -11.89 12.86 20.76
CA ALA A 105 -12.64 11.92 19.94
C ALA A 105 -14.14 11.88 20.31
N GLN A 106 -14.47 12.10 21.59
CA GLN A 106 -15.85 12.19 22.08
C GLN A 106 -16.60 13.38 21.47
N GLU A 107 -15.95 14.56 21.40
CA GLU A 107 -16.57 15.77 20.83
C GLU A 107 -16.75 15.68 19.32
N ILE A 108 -15.82 15.00 18.62
CA ILE A 108 -15.96 14.75 17.18
C ILE A 108 -17.12 13.77 16.94
N VAL A 109 -17.16 12.65 17.67
CA VAL A 109 -18.23 11.64 17.57
C VAL A 109 -19.60 12.21 17.92
N ALA A 110 -19.69 13.16 18.85
CA ALA A 110 -20.95 13.82 19.18
C ALA A 110 -21.61 14.56 18.00
N GLN A 111 -20.84 14.84 16.93
CA GLN A 111 -21.34 15.46 15.70
C GLN A 111 -21.61 14.45 14.57
N MET A 112 -21.40 13.15 14.81
CA MET A 112 -21.63 12.08 13.86
C MET A 112 -22.99 11.40 14.06
N PRO A 113 -23.62 10.86 13.00
CA PRO A 113 -24.87 10.12 13.10
C PRO A 113 -24.63 8.67 13.58
N THR A 114 -24.15 8.49 14.81
CA THR A 114 -23.83 7.18 15.39
C THR A 114 -24.57 6.92 16.70
N THR A 115 -24.91 5.65 16.94
CA THR A 115 -25.41 5.16 18.23
C THR A 115 -24.43 4.20 18.90
N ASN A 116 -23.26 3.98 18.30
CA ASN A 116 -22.25 3.07 18.81
C ASN A 116 -21.54 3.69 20.03
N PRO A 117 -21.67 3.11 21.24
CA PRO A 117 -21.02 3.64 22.44
C PRO A 117 -19.49 3.56 22.38
N ASP A 118 -18.93 2.66 21.57
CA ASP A 118 -17.49 2.48 21.39
C ASP A 118 -16.88 3.44 20.35
N ALA A 119 -17.70 4.19 19.61
CA ALA A 119 -17.25 5.07 18.53
C ALA A 119 -16.15 6.07 18.97
N PRO A 120 -16.22 6.74 20.14
CA PRO A 120 -15.15 7.64 20.60
C PRO A 120 -13.81 6.92 20.78
N ARG A 121 -13.83 5.70 21.34
CA ARG A 121 -12.62 4.88 21.55
C ARG A 121 -12.04 4.42 20.21
N MET A 122 -12.89 4.00 19.29
CA MET A 122 -12.47 3.57 17.95
C MET A 122 -11.87 4.72 17.16
N LEU A 123 -12.54 5.88 17.17
CA LEU A 123 -12.07 7.08 16.49
C LEU A 123 -10.74 7.57 17.08
N ASP A 124 -10.58 7.60 18.41
CA ASP A 124 -9.32 8.00 19.05
C ASP A 124 -8.10 7.19 18.56
N ARG A 125 -8.27 5.89 18.30
CA ARG A 125 -7.19 5.05 17.75
C ARG A 125 -6.79 5.47 16.34
N ILE A 126 -7.77 5.76 15.48
CA ILE A 126 -7.55 6.32 14.13
C ILE A 126 -6.85 7.68 14.21
N LEU A 127 -7.37 8.61 15.03
CA LEU A 127 -6.82 9.95 15.16
C LEU A 127 -5.39 9.94 15.70
N ARG A 128 -5.08 9.06 16.65
CA ARG A 128 -3.72 8.84 17.16
C ARG A 128 -2.77 8.34 16.08
N MET A 129 -3.21 7.37 15.26
CA MET A 129 -2.41 6.88 14.14
C MET A 129 -2.15 8.00 13.11
N LEU A 130 -3.18 8.78 12.75
CA LEU A 130 -3.04 9.94 11.86
C LEU A 130 -2.10 11.00 12.45
N ALA A 131 -2.13 11.23 13.77
CA ALA A 131 -1.20 12.14 14.43
C ALA A 131 0.26 11.64 14.41
N SER A 132 0.52 10.34 14.52
CA SER A 132 1.89 9.76 14.37
C SER A 132 2.48 9.96 12.96
N HIS A 133 1.60 10.19 11.97
CA HIS A 133 1.97 10.53 10.59
C HIS A 133 1.95 12.05 10.33
N SER A 134 1.88 12.87 11.38
CA SER A 134 1.78 14.34 11.27
C SER A 134 0.57 14.83 10.45
N VAL A 135 -0.46 13.99 10.25
CA VAL A 135 -1.71 14.40 9.60
C VAL A 135 -2.50 15.27 10.57
N LEU A 136 -2.60 14.87 11.84
CA LEU A 136 -3.25 15.66 12.88
C LEU A 136 -2.23 16.16 13.92
N ALA A 137 -2.51 17.32 14.51
CA ALA A 137 -1.89 17.70 15.76
C ALA A 137 -2.53 16.88 16.89
N CYS A 138 -1.73 16.42 17.84
CA CYS A 138 -2.22 15.78 19.05
C CYS A 138 -1.58 16.44 20.27
N SER A 139 -2.38 16.73 21.28
CA SER A 139 -1.90 17.16 22.59
C SER A 139 -2.82 16.62 23.68
N LEU A 140 -2.39 16.78 24.93
CA LEU A 140 -3.19 16.45 26.09
C LEU A 140 -3.80 17.72 26.69
N GLU A 141 -5.11 17.70 26.96
CA GLU A 141 -5.79 18.79 27.68
C GLU A 141 -5.67 18.62 29.20
N ASN A 142 -5.59 17.38 29.67
CA ASN A 142 -5.30 16.98 31.06
C ASN A 142 -4.33 15.80 31.08
N GLU A 143 -4.12 15.08 32.19
CA GLU A 143 -3.12 14.00 32.22
C GLU A 143 -3.39 12.84 31.24
N ASP A 144 -4.64 12.62 30.82
CA ASP A 144 -5.05 11.41 30.08
C ASP A 144 -5.88 11.66 28.81
N LEU A 145 -6.50 12.84 28.65
CA LEU A 145 -7.40 13.15 27.53
C LEU A 145 -6.64 13.74 26.33
N ARG A 146 -6.58 12.97 25.24
CA ARG A 146 -6.09 13.44 23.94
C ARG A 146 -7.11 14.34 23.25
N VAL A 147 -6.61 15.43 22.68
CA VAL A 147 -7.34 16.35 21.82
C VAL A 147 -6.57 16.55 20.52
N TYR A 148 -7.31 16.65 19.41
CA TYR A 148 -6.79 16.65 18.05
C TYR A 148 -7.15 17.93 17.31
N GLY A 149 -6.17 18.48 16.58
CA GLY A 149 -6.34 19.65 15.73
C GLY A 149 -5.82 19.41 14.32
N LEU A 150 -6.17 20.30 13.39
CA LEU A 150 -5.71 20.21 12.00
C LEU A 150 -4.24 20.67 11.87
N ASN A 151 -3.46 19.94 11.10
CA ASN A 151 -2.19 20.45 10.54
C ASN A 151 -2.43 20.99 9.13
N ASP A 152 -1.44 21.69 8.57
CA ASP A 152 -1.54 22.29 7.23
C ASP A 152 -1.80 21.27 6.12
N VAL A 153 -1.18 20.08 6.19
CA VAL A 153 -1.46 18.97 5.26
C VAL A 153 -2.94 18.58 5.26
N THR A 154 -3.60 18.64 6.42
CA THR A 154 -4.98 18.17 6.57
C THR A 154 -6.02 19.17 6.11
N LYS A 155 -5.65 20.45 6.00
CA LYS A 155 -6.51 21.47 5.38
C LYS A 155 -6.87 21.13 3.93
N LEU A 156 -6.05 20.34 3.24
CA LEU A 156 -6.34 19.85 1.88
C LEU A 156 -7.39 18.74 1.84
N PHE A 157 -7.70 18.11 2.97
CA PHE A 157 -8.78 17.13 3.12
C PHE A 157 -10.08 17.75 3.69
N VAL A 158 -10.04 19.01 4.11
CA VAL A 158 -11.23 19.80 4.50
C VAL A 158 -11.89 20.34 3.24
N THR A 159 -13.22 20.31 3.19
CA THR A 159 -13.99 20.92 2.10
C THR A 159 -13.84 22.44 2.17
N ASN A 160 -13.17 23.03 1.17
CA ASN A 160 -12.92 24.48 1.13
C ASN A 160 -14.15 25.30 0.68
N GLU A 161 -13.99 26.61 0.53
CA GLU A 161 -15.06 27.52 0.10
C GLU A 161 -15.62 27.22 -1.31
N ASP A 162 -14.82 26.58 -2.16
CA ASP A 162 -15.19 26.16 -3.51
C ASP A 162 -15.89 24.78 -3.51
N GLY A 163 -16.09 24.18 -2.33
CA GLY A 163 -16.72 22.88 -2.15
C GLY A 163 -15.82 21.70 -2.53
N VAL A 164 -14.49 21.89 -2.59
CA VAL A 164 -13.53 20.86 -3.03
C VAL A 164 -12.53 20.47 -1.94
N SER A 165 -12.03 19.23 -2.02
CA SER A 165 -10.95 18.68 -1.18
C SER A 165 -10.23 17.52 -1.89
N LEU A 166 -9.14 17.00 -1.30
CA LEU A 166 -8.48 15.78 -1.81
C LEU A 166 -9.24 14.48 -1.48
N GLY A 167 -10.31 14.55 -0.69
CA GLY A 167 -11.09 13.38 -0.27
C GLY A 167 -11.65 12.53 -1.43
N PRO A 168 -12.26 13.14 -2.46
CA PRO A 168 -12.70 12.40 -3.65
C PRO A 168 -11.56 11.72 -4.42
N PHE A 169 -10.36 12.30 -4.44
CA PHE A 169 -9.21 11.68 -5.10
C PHE A 169 -8.73 10.44 -4.34
N MET A 170 -8.68 10.50 -3.00
CA MET A 170 -8.46 9.31 -2.16
C MET A 170 -9.52 8.24 -2.40
N SER A 171 -10.79 8.65 -2.50
CA SER A 171 -11.91 7.72 -2.75
C SER A 171 -11.80 6.99 -4.09
N LEU A 172 -11.29 7.65 -5.14
CA LEU A 172 -11.02 7.02 -6.43
C LEU A 172 -9.93 5.94 -6.32
N LEU A 173 -8.81 6.25 -5.67
CA LEU A 173 -7.69 5.30 -5.56
C LEU A 173 -7.99 4.12 -4.63
N GLN A 174 -8.91 4.30 -3.70
CA GLN A 174 -9.42 3.25 -2.82
C GLN A 174 -10.67 2.56 -3.36
N ASP A 175 -11.21 3.00 -4.50
CA ASP A 175 -12.34 2.32 -5.12
C ASP A 175 -11.90 0.91 -5.57
N LYS A 176 -12.76 -0.07 -5.29
CA LYS A 176 -12.53 -1.48 -5.64
C LYS A 176 -12.17 -1.66 -7.12
N VAL A 177 -12.73 -0.83 -8.00
CA VAL A 177 -12.45 -0.85 -9.44
C VAL A 177 -10.96 -0.70 -9.72
N PHE A 178 -10.27 0.23 -9.03
CA PHE A 178 -8.83 0.45 -9.15
C PHE A 178 -8.01 -0.47 -8.24
N LEU A 179 -8.50 -0.77 -7.03
CA LEU A 179 -7.79 -1.65 -6.10
C LEU A 179 -7.62 -3.07 -6.65
N ASP A 180 -8.63 -3.62 -7.32
CA ASP A 180 -8.57 -4.97 -7.88
C ASP A 180 -7.39 -5.14 -8.87
N SER A 181 -7.02 -4.09 -9.60
CA SER A 181 -5.90 -4.11 -10.56
C SER A 181 -4.57 -4.46 -9.90
N TRP A 182 -4.35 -4.11 -8.64
CA TRP A 182 -3.07 -4.35 -7.97
C TRP A 182 -2.75 -5.83 -7.75
N PHE A 183 -3.78 -6.68 -7.60
CA PHE A 183 -3.59 -8.13 -7.47
C PHE A 183 -3.05 -8.78 -8.76
N GLU A 184 -3.18 -8.11 -9.91
CA GLU A 184 -2.63 -8.57 -11.20
C GLU A 184 -1.27 -7.97 -11.54
N LEU A 185 -0.67 -7.14 -10.68
CA LEU A 185 0.62 -6.49 -10.97
C LEU A 185 1.75 -7.49 -11.20
N LYS A 186 1.86 -8.53 -10.35
CA LYS A 186 2.82 -9.61 -10.54
C LYS A 186 2.58 -10.37 -11.85
N GLY A 187 1.34 -10.72 -12.14
CA GLY A 187 0.95 -11.41 -13.37
C GLY A 187 1.34 -10.58 -14.60
N ALA A 188 1.04 -9.28 -14.59
CA ALA A 188 1.43 -8.35 -15.64
C ALA A 188 2.95 -8.27 -15.86
N ILE A 189 3.76 -8.31 -14.80
CA ILE A 189 5.22 -8.31 -14.92
C ILE A 189 5.75 -9.63 -15.52
N LEU A 190 5.17 -10.77 -15.16
CA LEU A 190 5.64 -12.09 -15.62
C LEU A 190 5.13 -12.47 -17.02
N GLU A 191 3.90 -12.09 -17.35
CA GLU A 191 3.16 -12.57 -18.52
C GLU A 191 2.85 -11.46 -19.52
N GLY A 192 2.92 -10.20 -19.09
CA GLY A 192 2.53 -9.05 -19.88
C GLY A 192 1.06 -8.64 -19.69
N GLY A 193 0.72 -7.55 -20.37
CA GLY A 193 -0.57 -6.88 -20.23
C GLY A 193 -0.57 -5.79 -19.16
N ILE A 194 -1.68 -5.07 -19.08
CA ILE A 194 -1.90 -3.99 -18.11
C ILE A 194 -2.78 -4.53 -16.98
N PRO A 195 -2.41 -4.37 -15.70
CA PRO A 195 -3.17 -4.94 -14.59
C PRO A 195 -4.68 -4.65 -14.63
N PHE A 196 -5.09 -3.40 -14.91
CA PHE A 196 -6.51 -3.07 -15.09
C PHE A 196 -7.17 -3.87 -16.23
N HIS A 197 -6.49 -4.04 -17.37
CA HIS A 197 -7.02 -4.80 -18.51
C HIS A 197 -7.09 -6.29 -18.21
N ARG A 198 -6.15 -6.83 -17.42
CA ARG A 198 -6.18 -8.23 -16.99
C ARG A 198 -7.40 -8.53 -16.12
N VAL A 199 -7.84 -7.54 -15.32
CA VAL A 199 -9.03 -7.66 -14.46
C VAL A 199 -10.34 -7.34 -15.20
N ARG A 200 -10.36 -6.32 -16.07
CA ARG A 200 -11.60 -5.77 -16.66
C ARG A 200 -11.78 -6.05 -18.15
N GLY A 201 -10.73 -6.50 -18.85
CA GLY A 201 -10.76 -6.80 -20.29
C GLY A 201 -10.87 -5.57 -21.21
N MET A 202 -10.71 -4.35 -20.68
CA MET A 202 -10.91 -3.10 -21.42
C MET A 202 -10.06 -1.94 -20.87
N HIS A 203 -10.08 -0.81 -21.57
CA HIS A 203 -9.35 0.39 -21.18
C HIS A 203 -9.99 1.10 -19.96
N ALA A 204 -9.16 1.70 -19.10
CA ALA A 204 -9.62 2.43 -17.91
C ALA A 204 -10.57 3.58 -18.22
N PHE A 205 -10.38 4.27 -19.36
CA PHE A 205 -11.28 5.32 -19.85
C PHE A 205 -12.58 4.81 -20.50
N GLU A 206 -12.64 3.54 -20.92
CA GLU A 206 -13.88 2.95 -21.46
C GLU A 206 -14.81 2.49 -20.34
N TYR A 207 -14.24 1.99 -19.23
CA TYR A 207 -14.99 1.42 -18.10
C TYR A 207 -16.02 2.38 -17.46
N PRO A 208 -15.75 3.69 -17.24
CA PRO A 208 -16.74 4.63 -16.71
C PRO A 208 -18.06 4.69 -17.50
N SER A 209 -18.04 4.40 -18.80
CA SER A 209 -19.27 4.35 -19.60
C SER A 209 -20.20 3.19 -19.24
N LEU A 210 -19.65 2.14 -18.61
CA LEU A 210 -20.37 0.93 -18.18
C LEU A 210 -20.81 0.99 -16.72
N ASP A 211 -20.13 1.79 -15.89
CA ASP A 211 -20.41 1.94 -14.47
C ASP A 211 -20.58 3.42 -14.12
N GLN A 212 -21.85 3.86 -14.10
CA GLN A 212 -22.21 5.25 -13.81
C GLN A 212 -21.70 5.72 -12.44
N LYS A 213 -21.62 4.83 -11.46
CA LYS A 213 -21.20 5.19 -10.11
C LYS A 213 -19.69 5.39 -10.08
N PHE A 214 -18.92 4.48 -10.68
CA PHE A 214 -17.49 4.67 -10.83
C PHE A 214 -17.17 5.94 -11.64
N ASN A 215 -17.95 6.23 -12.69
CA ASN A 215 -17.83 7.46 -13.45
C ASN A 215 -18.04 8.72 -12.60
N GLN A 216 -19.00 8.70 -11.67
CA GLN A 216 -19.19 9.82 -10.72
C GLN A 216 -18.00 9.99 -9.77
N VAL A 217 -17.48 8.88 -9.23
CA VAL A 217 -16.28 8.89 -8.37
C VAL A 217 -15.08 9.46 -9.13
N PHE A 218 -14.83 8.95 -10.34
CA PHE A 218 -13.75 9.38 -11.22
C PHE A 218 -13.84 10.88 -11.54
N ASN A 219 -14.99 11.34 -12.05
CA ASN A 219 -15.16 12.75 -12.44
C ASN A 219 -15.07 13.70 -11.23
N LYS A 220 -15.65 13.31 -10.08
CA LYS A 220 -15.56 14.12 -8.85
C LYS A 220 -14.11 14.24 -8.38
N ALA A 221 -13.35 13.14 -8.43
CA ALA A 221 -11.93 13.11 -8.10
C ALA A 221 -11.10 14.03 -9.00
N MET A 222 -11.26 13.92 -10.32
CA MET A 222 -10.56 14.76 -11.30
C MET A 222 -10.90 16.25 -11.13
N TYR A 223 -12.18 16.57 -10.94
CA TYR A 223 -12.63 17.96 -10.77
C TYR A 223 -12.05 18.60 -9.50
N ASN A 224 -12.11 17.88 -8.37
CA ASN A 224 -11.65 18.38 -7.08
C ASN A 224 -10.14 18.62 -7.07
N GLN A 225 -9.37 17.63 -7.52
CA GLN A 225 -7.91 17.74 -7.61
C GLN A 225 -7.50 18.88 -8.54
N THR A 226 -8.15 18.98 -9.70
CA THR A 226 -7.83 20.03 -10.69
C THR A 226 -8.12 21.42 -10.14
N THR A 227 -9.24 21.61 -9.44
CA THR A 227 -9.61 22.90 -8.85
C THR A 227 -8.60 23.36 -7.79
N LEU A 228 -8.14 22.45 -6.93
CA LEU A 228 -7.13 22.77 -5.91
C LEU A 228 -5.80 23.22 -6.54
N VAL A 229 -5.33 22.49 -7.55
CA VAL A 229 -4.04 22.80 -8.20
C VAL A 229 -4.14 24.04 -9.08
N LEU A 230 -5.19 24.15 -9.87
CA LEU A 230 -5.34 25.24 -10.85
C LEU A 230 -5.46 26.61 -10.16
N LYS A 231 -6.13 26.68 -9.00
CA LYS A 231 -6.19 27.90 -8.17
C LYS A 231 -4.79 28.44 -7.88
N LYS A 232 -3.87 27.59 -7.44
CA LYS A 232 -2.47 27.95 -7.15
C LYS A 232 -1.65 28.23 -8.41
N ILE A 233 -1.85 27.45 -9.47
CA ILE A 233 -1.17 27.67 -10.76
C ILE A 233 -1.52 29.06 -11.32
N LEU A 234 -2.80 29.43 -11.32
CA LEU A 234 -3.25 30.71 -11.85
C LEU A 234 -2.68 31.90 -11.06
N GLU A 235 -2.33 31.76 -9.78
CA GLU A 235 -1.68 32.82 -9.00
C GLU A 235 -0.29 33.17 -9.56
N VAL A 236 0.46 32.16 -9.99
CA VAL A 236 1.88 32.30 -10.37
C VAL A 236 2.13 32.32 -11.87
N TYR A 237 1.41 31.50 -12.64
CA TYR A 237 1.63 31.33 -14.07
C TYR A 237 0.91 32.42 -14.85
N LYS A 238 1.65 33.11 -15.73
CA LYS A 238 1.18 34.31 -16.47
C LYS A 238 0.97 34.06 -17.95
N GLY A 239 1.20 32.84 -18.44
CA GLY A 239 1.11 32.53 -19.87
C GLY A 239 -0.27 32.73 -20.49
N PHE A 240 -1.33 32.78 -19.68
CA PHE A 240 -2.70 33.02 -20.16
C PHE A 240 -3.06 34.49 -20.40
N GLU A 241 -2.31 35.45 -19.84
CA GLU A 241 -2.73 36.86 -19.78
C GLU A 241 -2.94 37.50 -21.16
N ASN A 242 -2.12 37.12 -22.15
CA ASN A 242 -2.10 37.75 -23.48
C ASN A 242 -2.74 36.89 -24.57
N LEU A 243 -3.42 35.80 -24.21
CA LEU A 243 -4.07 34.91 -25.18
C LEU A 243 -5.48 35.41 -25.51
N GLY A 244 -5.92 35.22 -26.76
CA GLY A 244 -7.29 35.50 -27.20
C GLY A 244 -8.17 34.25 -27.20
N LYS A 245 -7.60 33.08 -27.53
CA LYS A 245 -8.30 31.79 -27.55
C LYS A 245 -7.39 30.64 -27.10
N VAL A 246 -7.85 29.85 -26.12
CA VAL A 246 -7.16 28.66 -25.63
C VAL A 246 -8.00 27.40 -25.87
N VAL A 247 -7.36 26.30 -26.23
CA VAL A 247 -8.01 24.98 -26.37
C VAL A 247 -7.51 24.08 -25.24
N ASP A 248 -8.41 23.53 -24.43
CA ASP A 248 -8.08 22.54 -23.40
C ASP A 248 -8.38 21.15 -23.97
N VAL A 249 -7.32 20.38 -24.22
CA VAL A 249 -7.40 19.05 -24.83
C VAL A 249 -7.47 18.01 -23.73
N GLY A 250 -8.52 17.18 -23.76
CA GLY A 250 -8.86 16.30 -22.64
C GLY A 250 -9.37 17.09 -21.43
N GLY A 251 -10.04 18.22 -21.67
CA GLY A 251 -10.52 19.12 -20.62
C GLY A 251 -11.72 18.58 -19.82
N GLY A 252 -12.17 17.35 -20.12
CA GLY A 252 -13.25 16.66 -19.44
C GLY A 252 -14.56 17.46 -19.50
N LEU A 253 -15.14 17.72 -18.34
CA LEU A 253 -16.37 18.52 -18.23
C LEU A 253 -16.12 20.03 -18.40
N GLY A 254 -14.90 20.50 -18.64
CA GLY A 254 -14.57 21.90 -18.92
C GLY A 254 -14.38 22.80 -17.70
N GLY A 255 -14.33 22.21 -16.50
CA GLY A 255 -14.14 22.94 -15.24
C GLY A 255 -12.82 23.72 -15.16
N THR A 256 -11.75 23.20 -15.79
CA THR A 256 -10.46 23.88 -15.92
C THR A 256 -10.61 25.19 -16.69
N LEU A 257 -11.15 25.14 -17.91
CA LEU A 257 -11.35 26.32 -18.73
C LEU A 257 -12.28 27.34 -18.07
N ASN A 258 -13.33 26.89 -17.39
CA ASN A 258 -14.20 27.78 -16.64
C ASN A 258 -13.42 28.63 -15.61
N GLN A 259 -12.45 28.04 -14.90
CA GLN A 259 -11.61 28.78 -13.95
C GLN A 259 -10.65 29.74 -14.66
N ILE A 260 -10.05 29.31 -15.77
CA ILE A 260 -9.14 30.15 -16.56
C ILE A 260 -9.89 31.35 -17.16
N THR A 261 -11.03 31.14 -17.82
CA THR A 261 -11.82 32.21 -18.45
C THR A 261 -12.51 33.10 -17.41
N SER A 262 -12.85 32.58 -16.22
CA SER A 262 -13.33 33.41 -15.10
C SER A 262 -12.27 34.39 -14.61
N LYS A 263 -11.00 33.97 -14.59
CA LYS A 263 -9.87 34.85 -14.23
C LYS A 263 -9.48 35.80 -15.36
N TYR A 264 -9.60 35.35 -16.61
CA TYR A 264 -9.26 36.10 -17.82
C TYR A 264 -10.49 36.24 -18.74
N PRO A 265 -11.44 37.14 -18.43
CA PRO A 265 -12.72 37.21 -19.15
C PRO A 265 -12.62 37.58 -20.64
N HIS A 266 -11.47 38.10 -21.07
CA HIS A 266 -11.18 38.36 -22.49
C HIS A 266 -10.84 37.11 -23.28
N LEU A 267 -10.44 36.02 -22.60
CA LEU A 267 -10.03 34.76 -23.20
C LEU A 267 -11.26 33.92 -23.58
N LYS A 268 -11.25 33.37 -24.80
CA LYS A 268 -12.23 32.36 -25.22
C LYS A 268 -11.64 30.96 -25.05
N GLY A 269 -12.37 30.07 -24.38
CA GLY A 269 -11.97 28.68 -24.19
C GLY A 269 -12.69 27.74 -25.16
N ILE A 270 -11.98 26.74 -25.69
CA ILE A 270 -12.58 25.55 -26.33
C ILE A 270 -12.23 24.33 -25.46
N ASN A 271 -13.23 23.77 -24.79
CA ASN A 271 -13.09 22.48 -24.10
C ASN A 271 -13.23 21.36 -25.14
N PHE A 272 -12.16 20.59 -25.35
CA PHE A 272 -12.13 19.51 -26.34
C PHE A 272 -11.91 18.16 -25.67
N ASP A 273 -12.89 17.27 -25.82
CA ASP A 273 -12.86 15.91 -25.25
C ASP A 273 -13.66 14.94 -26.14
N LEU A 274 -13.77 13.67 -25.73
CA LEU A 274 -14.58 12.68 -26.42
C LEU A 274 -16.06 13.12 -26.46
N PRO A 275 -16.80 12.79 -27.54
CA PRO A 275 -18.19 13.23 -27.71
C PRO A 275 -19.12 12.94 -26.51
N HIS A 276 -19.00 11.75 -25.91
CA HIS A 276 -19.83 11.34 -24.78
C HIS A 276 -19.51 12.09 -23.47
N VAL A 277 -18.29 12.64 -23.35
CA VAL A 277 -17.88 13.43 -22.18
C VAL A 277 -18.44 14.84 -22.28
N VAL A 278 -18.23 15.50 -23.42
CA VAL A 278 -18.72 16.87 -23.64
C VAL A 278 -20.24 16.98 -23.71
N GLU A 279 -20.94 15.90 -24.07
CA GLU A 279 -22.41 15.83 -24.04
C GLU A 279 -22.98 16.10 -22.63
N HIS A 280 -22.22 15.74 -21.59
CA HIS A 280 -22.60 15.95 -20.18
C HIS A 280 -21.94 17.18 -19.55
N ALA A 281 -21.18 17.97 -20.32
CA ALA A 281 -20.50 19.16 -19.81
C ALA A 281 -21.49 20.30 -19.51
N PRO A 282 -21.42 20.94 -18.33
CA PRO A 282 -22.21 22.13 -18.05
C PRO A 282 -21.82 23.30 -18.95
N SER A 283 -22.78 24.14 -19.34
CA SER A 283 -22.46 25.36 -20.09
C SER A 283 -21.73 26.37 -19.21
N TYR A 284 -20.56 26.82 -19.64
CA TYR A 284 -19.79 27.87 -18.97
C TYR A 284 -19.66 29.15 -19.83
N PRO A 285 -19.77 30.36 -19.25
CA PRO A 285 -19.53 31.60 -19.97
C PRO A 285 -18.11 31.64 -20.57
N GLY A 286 -18.03 31.93 -21.86
CA GLY A 286 -16.75 32.04 -22.57
C GLY A 286 -16.09 30.70 -22.95
N VAL A 287 -16.76 29.56 -22.69
CA VAL A 287 -16.28 28.22 -23.04
C VAL A 287 -17.20 27.59 -24.09
N GLU A 288 -16.61 27.08 -25.17
CA GLU A 288 -17.28 26.25 -26.18
C GLU A 288 -16.89 24.78 -25.97
N HIS A 289 -17.87 23.86 -26.01
CA HIS A 289 -17.62 22.43 -25.90
C HIS A 289 -17.58 21.78 -27.29
N VAL A 290 -16.50 21.07 -27.60
CA VAL A 290 -16.30 20.40 -28.89
C VAL A 290 -15.94 18.95 -28.66
N GLY A 291 -16.74 18.04 -29.23
CA GLY A 291 -16.50 16.60 -29.18
C GLY A 291 -15.61 16.14 -30.33
N GLY A 292 -14.62 15.29 -30.05
CA GLY A 292 -13.78 14.67 -31.08
C GLY A 292 -12.72 13.73 -30.52
N ASP A 293 -11.79 13.31 -31.38
CA ASP A 293 -10.62 12.50 -31.00
C ASP A 293 -9.33 13.28 -31.25
N MET A 294 -8.57 13.52 -30.17
CA MET A 294 -7.30 14.27 -30.20
C MET A 294 -6.21 13.59 -31.04
N PHE A 295 -6.31 12.28 -31.25
CA PHE A 295 -5.41 11.55 -32.14
C PHE A 295 -5.78 11.70 -33.62
N GLU A 296 -6.99 12.15 -33.94
CA GLU A 296 -7.37 12.52 -35.30
C GLU A 296 -7.06 13.99 -35.59
N SER A 297 -7.56 14.90 -34.76
CA SER A 297 -7.31 16.34 -34.89
C SER A 297 -7.60 17.09 -33.59
N VAL A 298 -7.04 18.28 -33.45
CA VAL A 298 -7.27 19.19 -32.31
C VAL A 298 -7.79 20.53 -32.86
N PRO A 299 -8.82 21.16 -32.25
CA PRO A 299 -9.29 22.48 -32.65
C PRO A 299 -8.19 23.54 -32.61
N SER A 300 -8.23 24.52 -33.51
CA SER A 300 -7.21 25.56 -33.55
C SER A 300 -7.38 26.61 -32.46
N GLY A 301 -6.28 27.09 -31.87
CA GLY A 301 -6.25 28.19 -30.90
C GLY A 301 -4.89 28.86 -30.78
N ASP A 302 -4.82 29.97 -30.05
CA ASP A 302 -3.56 30.70 -29.84
C ASP A 302 -2.61 29.90 -28.95
N ALA A 303 -3.17 29.11 -28.02
CA ALA A 303 -2.47 28.10 -27.26
C ALA A 303 -3.33 26.86 -27.05
N ILE A 304 -2.66 25.74 -26.80
CA ILE A 304 -3.29 24.49 -26.35
C ILE A 304 -2.85 24.23 -24.92
N PHE A 305 -3.79 23.91 -24.04
CA PHE A 305 -3.55 23.49 -22.67
C PHE A 305 -3.82 21.99 -22.55
N MET A 306 -2.96 21.29 -21.80
CA MET A 306 -3.13 19.88 -21.45
C MET A 306 -2.70 19.68 -19.99
N LYS A 307 -3.59 19.10 -19.18
CA LYS A 307 -3.29 18.70 -17.80
C LYS A 307 -3.55 17.21 -17.65
N TRP A 308 -2.58 16.45 -17.16
CA TRP A 308 -2.75 14.99 -16.96
C TRP A 308 -3.27 14.32 -18.22
N ILE A 309 -2.58 14.57 -19.33
CA ILE A 309 -2.91 13.96 -20.63
C ILE A 309 -1.69 13.17 -21.09
N LEU A 310 -0.52 13.81 -21.14
CA LEU A 310 0.65 13.13 -21.67
C LEU A 310 1.03 11.95 -20.79
N HIS A 311 0.80 12.00 -19.47
CA HIS A 311 1.12 10.89 -18.59
C HIS A 311 0.27 9.63 -18.80
N ASP A 312 -0.90 9.73 -19.43
CA ASP A 312 -1.79 8.57 -19.67
C ASP A 312 -1.34 7.70 -20.83
N TRP A 313 -0.51 8.25 -21.73
CA TRP A 313 -0.22 7.64 -23.02
C TRP A 313 1.26 7.31 -23.19
N SER A 314 1.54 6.29 -24.01
CA SER A 314 2.88 5.97 -24.49
C SER A 314 3.52 7.13 -25.25
N ASP A 315 4.85 7.12 -25.38
CA ASP A 315 5.60 8.15 -26.12
C ASP A 315 5.15 8.29 -27.58
N GLU A 316 4.79 7.19 -28.25
CA GLU A 316 4.29 7.19 -29.63
C GLU A 316 2.96 7.93 -29.77
N HIS A 317 2.04 7.70 -28.83
CA HIS A 317 0.75 8.38 -28.76
C HIS A 317 0.93 9.86 -28.39
N CYS A 318 1.77 10.18 -27.41
CA CYS A 318 2.11 11.57 -27.07
C CYS A 318 2.69 12.31 -28.27
N LEU A 319 3.59 11.68 -29.02
CA LEU A 319 4.19 12.26 -30.22
C LEU A 319 3.15 12.53 -31.31
N LYS A 320 2.20 11.60 -31.50
CA LYS A 320 1.08 11.77 -32.43
C LYS A 320 0.19 12.95 -32.02
N LEU A 321 -0.18 13.02 -30.74
CA LEU A 321 -0.98 14.10 -30.17
C LEU A 321 -0.28 15.45 -30.32
N LEU A 322 0.98 15.56 -29.88
CA LEU A 322 1.75 16.81 -29.96
C LEU A 322 1.93 17.30 -31.41
N LYS A 323 2.04 16.40 -32.39
CA LYS A 323 2.04 16.77 -33.82
C LYS A 323 0.70 17.32 -34.30
N ASN A 324 -0.42 16.86 -33.75
CA ASN A 324 -1.73 17.45 -34.03
C ASN A 324 -1.86 18.82 -33.37
N CYS A 325 -1.39 18.96 -32.13
CA CYS A 325 -1.33 20.25 -31.42
C CYS A 325 -0.47 21.27 -32.18
N TYR A 326 0.71 20.87 -32.66
CA TYR A 326 1.61 21.70 -33.47
C TYR A 326 0.95 22.25 -34.74
N LYS A 327 0.07 21.46 -35.39
CA LYS A 327 -0.69 21.91 -36.57
C LYS A 327 -1.84 22.84 -36.23
N ALA A 328 -2.32 22.82 -34.99
CA ALA A 328 -3.51 23.53 -34.55
C ALA A 328 -3.19 24.91 -33.94
N ILE A 329 -1.93 25.19 -33.64
CA ILE A 329 -1.46 26.50 -33.15
C ILE A 329 -0.86 27.36 -34.30
N PRO A 330 -0.88 28.70 -34.18
CA PRO A 330 -0.15 29.58 -35.10
C PRO A 330 1.36 29.51 -34.86
N ASP A 331 2.17 30.06 -35.79
CA ASP A 331 3.65 30.02 -35.72
C ASP A 331 4.25 30.55 -34.41
N ASN A 332 3.53 31.38 -33.67
CA ASN A 332 3.93 31.96 -32.36
C ASN A 332 3.08 31.42 -31.19
N GLY A 333 2.29 30.36 -31.43
CA GLY A 333 1.48 29.71 -30.43
C GLY A 333 2.30 28.75 -29.58
N ASN A 334 1.72 28.36 -28.43
CA ASN A 334 2.38 27.50 -27.45
C ASN A 334 1.48 26.31 -27.08
N VAL A 335 2.11 25.20 -26.72
CA VAL A 335 1.46 24.13 -25.98
C VAL A 335 1.88 24.23 -24.52
N ILE A 336 0.90 24.31 -23.61
CA ILE A 336 1.07 24.45 -22.17
C ILE A 336 0.70 23.11 -21.54
N VAL A 337 1.70 22.39 -21.05
CA VAL A 337 1.52 21.06 -20.42
C VAL A 337 1.68 21.19 -18.91
N MET A 338 0.72 20.68 -18.15
CA MET A 338 0.74 20.66 -16.69
C MET A 338 0.84 19.22 -16.19
N GLU A 339 2.08 18.78 -15.92
CA GLU A 339 2.41 17.40 -15.54
C GLU A 339 3.40 17.39 -14.37
N ALA A 340 3.51 16.23 -13.70
CA ALA A 340 4.57 16.02 -12.73
C ALA A 340 5.90 15.71 -13.44
N ILE A 341 7.00 16.14 -12.84
CA ILE A 341 8.35 15.87 -13.37
C ILE A 341 9.01 14.80 -12.51
N LEU A 342 9.43 13.73 -13.17
CA LEU A 342 10.04 12.58 -12.51
C LEU A 342 11.56 12.70 -12.51
N PRO A 343 12.23 12.68 -11.34
CA PRO A 343 13.68 12.79 -11.30
C PRO A 343 14.35 11.52 -11.84
N THR A 344 15.52 11.71 -12.49
CA THR A 344 16.32 10.60 -13.02
C THR A 344 16.83 9.68 -11.91
N VAL A 345 17.28 10.28 -10.80
CA VAL A 345 17.68 9.58 -9.58
C VAL A 345 16.59 9.79 -8.54
N PRO A 346 16.04 8.72 -7.93
CA PRO A 346 15.01 8.85 -6.90
C PRO A 346 15.57 9.63 -5.70
N GLU A 347 14.87 10.67 -5.26
CA GLU A 347 15.11 11.31 -3.96
C GLU A 347 13.98 10.97 -2.97
N THR A 348 14.19 11.30 -1.70
CA THR A 348 13.30 10.90 -0.59
C THR A 348 12.32 12.00 -0.15
N LYS A 349 12.14 13.04 -0.98
CA LYS A 349 11.20 14.14 -0.69
C LYS A 349 9.77 13.72 -1.03
N SER A 350 8.79 14.36 -0.40
CA SER A 350 7.36 14.02 -0.57
C SER A 350 6.92 14.13 -2.03
N ALA A 351 7.41 15.14 -2.76
CA ALA A 351 7.16 15.33 -4.19
C ALA A 351 7.61 14.13 -5.04
N ASP A 352 8.86 13.68 -4.85
CA ASP A 352 9.43 12.59 -5.65
C ASP A 352 8.80 11.24 -5.31
N ARG A 353 8.42 11.02 -4.04
CA ARG A 353 7.62 9.88 -3.62
C ARG A 353 6.25 9.88 -4.28
N CYS A 354 5.55 11.01 -4.23
CA CYS A 354 4.26 11.18 -4.88
C CYS A 354 4.34 10.90 -6.40
N THR A 355 5.31 11.48 -7.10
CA THR A 355 5.47 11.30 -8.54
C THR A 355 5.86 9.86 -8.89
N SER A 356 6.73 9.21 -8.13
CA SER A 356 7.07 7.79 -8.35
C SER A 356 5.91 6.84 -8.04
N GLN A 357 5.06 7.15 -7.07
CA GLN A 357 3.81 6.42 -6.82
C GLN A 357 2.82 6.63 -7.98
N MET A 358 2.66 7.87 -8.46
CA MET A 358 1.82 8.17 -9.61
C MET A 358 2.29 7.42 -10.86
N ASP A 359 3.60 7.34 -11.08
CA ASP A 359 4.17 6.56 -12.17
C ASP A 359 3.77 5.08 -12.09
N VAL A 360 3.91 4.44 -10.93
CA VAL A 360 3.50 3.04 -10.78
C VAL A 360 1.97 2.89 -10.89
N LEU A 361 1.18 3.87 -10.45
CA LEU A 361 -0.26 3.89 -10.68
C LEU A 361 -0.60 3.95 -12.19
N MET A 362 0.08 4.81 -12.97
CA MET A 362 -0.12 4.87 -14.42
C MET A 362 0.22 3.53 -15.08
N MET A 363 1.25 2.82 -14.60
CA MET A 363 1.58 1.46 -15.06
C MET A 363 0.43 0.46 -14.84
N THR A 364 -0.31 0.59 -13.73
CA THR A 364 -1.36 -0.37 -13.38
C THR A 364 -2.67 -0.11 -14.14
N GLN A 365 -2.97 1.16 -14.43
CA GLN A 365 -4.25 1.55 -15.00
C GLN A 365 -4.21 1.79 -16.51
N ASN A 366 -3.14 2.41 -17.03
CA ASN A 366 -3.10 2.97 -18.39
C ASN A 366 -2.04 2.28 -19.30
N PRO A 367 -2.42 1.74 -20.47
CA PRO A 367 -1.49 1.18 -21.45
C PRO A 367 -0.47 2.19 -21.93
N GLY A 368 0.80 1.96 -21.58
CA GLY A 368 1.90 2.84 -21.95
C GLY A 368 1.98 4.15 -21.16
N GLY A 369 1.03 4.41 -20.25
CA GLY A 369 1.05 5.58 -19.38
C GLY A 369 2.26 5.58 -18.45
N LYS A 370 2.88 6.74 -18.29
CA LYS A 370 4.05 6.96 -17.43
C LYS A 370 4.28 8.44 -17.09
N GLU A 371 4.86 8.65 -15.92
CA GLU A 371 5.47 9.94 -15.59
C GLU A 371 6.81 10.09 -16.31
N ARG A 372 7.20 11.33 -16.63
CA ARG A 372 8.37 11.62 -17.47
C ARG A 372 9.36 12.56 -16.82
N SER A 373 10.63 12.36 -17.14
CA SER A 373 11.71 13.27 -16.82
C SER A 373 11.73 14.49 -17.75
N LYS A 374 12.45 15.55 -17.35
CA LYS A 374 12.64 16.74 -18.21
C LYS A 374 13.24 16.39 -19.58
N LYS A 375 14.15 15.41 -19.62
CA LYS A 375 14.80 14.93 -20.85
C LYS A 375 13.79 14.23 -21.78
N GLU A 376 12.89 13.43 -21.22
CA GLU A 376 11.83 12.76 -22.00
C GLU A 376 10.81 13.77 -22.55
N PHE A 377 10.40 14.77 -21.76
CA PHE A 377 9.55 15.86 -22.28
C PHE A 377 10.25 16.60 -23.43
N LEU A 378 11.53 16.99 -23.27
CA LEU A 378 12.29 17.65 -24.34
C LEU A 378 12.37 16.81 -25.61
N ALA A 379 12.54 15.49 -25.47
CA ALA A 379 12.54 14.57 -26.60
C ALA A 379 11.18 14.52 -27.31
N LEU A 380 10.07 14.51 -26.56
CA LEU A 380 8.72 14.55 -27.13
C LEU A 380 8.45 15.86 -27.89
N ALA A 381 8.76 17.01 -27.30
CA ALA A 381 8.58 18.31 -27.93
C ALA A 381 9.42 18.42 -29.22
N THR A 382 10.71 18.08 -29.13
CA THR A 382 11.62 18.10 -30.30
C THR A 382 11.13 17.15 -31.39
N GLY A 383 10.71 15.94 -31.03
CA GLY A 383 10.20 14.95 -31.98
C GLY A 383 8.89 15.39 -32.65
N ALA A 384 8.08 16.19 -31.98
CA ALA A 384 6.83 16.74 -32.51
C ALA A 384 7.03 17.96 -33.42
N GLY A 385 8.22 18.57 -33.40
CA GLY A 385 8.59 19.71 -34.25
C GLY A 385 8.73 21.05 -33.49
N PHE A 386 8.58 21.05 -32.17
CA PHE A 386 8.81 22.23 -31.34
C PHE A 386 10.32 22.52 -31.22
N SER A 387 10.67 23.79 -31.12
CA SER A 387 12.05 24.28 -31.08
C SER A 387 12.70 24.19 -29.69
N GLY A 388 11.88 24.04 -28.64
CA GLY A 388 12.36 23.95 -27.28
C GLY A 388 11.23 23.97 -26.26
N ILE A 389 11.63 23.75 -25.01
CA ILE A 389 10.76 23.70 -23.83
C ILE A 389 11.20 24.75 -22.82
N ARG A 390 10.24 25.45 -22.22
CA ARG A 390 10.44 26.24 -20.99
C ARG A 390 9.67 25.63 -19.83
N PHE A 391 10.36 25.38 -18.72
CA PHE A 391 9.75 24.99 -17.46
C PHE A 391 9.57 26.26 -16.61
N ASP A 392 8.33 26.71 -16.39
CA ASP A 392 8.06 28.03 -15.81
C ASP A 392 8.04 28.06 -14.28
N CYS A 393 7.25 27.20 -13.66
CA CYS A 393 7.11 27.14 -12.21
C CYS A 393 6.85 25.71 -11.73
N PHE A 394 7.11 25.43 -10.45
CA PHE A 394 6.76 24.16 -9.81
C PHE A 394 5.79 24.46 -8.69
N VAL A 395 4.54 24.00 -8.79
CA VAL A 395 3.48 24.26 -7.81
C VAL A 395 2.69 22.98 -7.60
N CYS A 396 2.48 22.58 -6.35
CA CYS A 396 1.65 21.43 -6.02
C CYS A 396 2.09 20.11 -6.71
N ASN A 397 3.40 19.90 -6.90
CA ASN A 397 4.01 18.81 -7.70
C ASN A 397 3.85 18.91 -9.23
N PHE A 398 3.30 20.00 -9.74
CA PHE A 398 3.12 20.21 -11.17
C PHE A 398 4.07 21.26 -11.70
N THR A 399 4.53 21.07 -12.93
CA THR A 399 5.24 22.09 -13.68
C THR A 399 4.47 22.43 -14.95
N PRO A 400 4.05 23.70 -15.14
CA PRO A 400 3.71 24.21 -16.46
C PRO A 400 4.94 24.19 -17.35
N ILE A 401 4.78 23.56 -18.50
CA ILE A 401 5.78 23.37 -19.54
C ILE A 401 5.26 24.07 -20.80
N ASP A 402 5.98 25.07 -21.27
CA ASP A 402 5.66 25.78 -22.51
C ASP A 402 6.56 25.28 -23.65
N ASP A 403 5.94 24.72 -24.69
CA ASP A 403 6.63 24.31 -25.91
C ASP A 403 6.47 25.37 -27.02
N TYR A 404 7.57 25.75 -27.67
CA TYR A 404 7.60 26.82 -28.68
C TYR A 404 7.73 26.29 -30.10
N GLN A 405 7.06 26.94 -31.06
CA GLN A 405 7.16 26.59 -32.48
C GLN A 405 8.36 27.26 -33.21
N GLN A 406 8.85 28.42 -32.73
CA GLN A 406 9.95 29.17 -33.36
C GLN A 406 11.30 28.92 -32.68
N ALA A 407 12.37 28.83 -33.49
CA ALA A 407 13.74 28.79 -33.00
C ALA A 407 13.99 29.92 -31.98
N ILE A 408 14.50 29.57 -30.80
CA ILE A 408 14.94 30.55 -29.80
C ILE A 408 15.97 31.45 -30.50
N PRO A 409 15.76 32.78 -30.60
CA PRO A 409 16.83 33.66 -31.03
C PRO A 409 17.95 33.54 -30.01
N GLU A 410 19.16 33.22 -30.46
CA GLU A 410 20.36 33.32 -29.63
C GLU A 410 20.35 34.68 -28.91
N ALA A 411 20.67 34.66 -27.62
CA ALA A 411 20.84 35.89 -26.84
C ALA A 411 21.74 36.86 -27.62
N PRO A 412 21.45 38.18 -27.65
CA PRO A 412 22.16 39.10 -28.53
C PRO A 412 23.65 39.12 -28.18
N ASP A 413 24.45 38.58 -29.10
CA ASP A 413 25.91 38.61 -29.06
C ASP A 413 26.38 40.05 -29.26
N SER A 414 27.00 40.60 -28.22
CA SER A 414 27.70 41.87 -28.27
C SER A 414 29.07 41.70 -28.93
N SER A 415 29.10 41.54 -30.26
CA SER A 415 30.35 41.63 -31.01
C SER A 415 30.14 42.02 -32.48
N GLN A 416 30.02 43.33 -32.73
CA GLN A 416 30.37 43.86 -34.04
C GLN A 416 31.89 44.01 -34.16
N HIS A 417 32.38 43.65 -35.35
CA HIS A 417 33.73 43.81 -35.92
C HIS A 417 34.73 42.67 -35.66
N LEU A 418 34.94 41.80 -36.66
CA LEU A 418 35.96 42.04 -37.69
C LEU A 418 35.94 40.95 -38.79
N HIS A 419 36.23 41.39 -40.00
CA HIS A 419 36.23 40.63 -41.24
C HIS A 419 37.47 39.72 -41.41
N THR A 420 37.23 38.59 -42.10
CA THR A 420 38.07 37.93 -43.13
C THR A 420 39.32 37.10 -42.73
N SER A 421 39.18 35.77 -42.95
CA SER A 421 40.03 34.84 -43.73
C SER A 421 41.55 34.87 -43.51
N THR A 422 42.27 33.77 -43.21
CA THR A 422 42.62 32.64 -44.12
C THR A 422 43.50 31.58 -43.42
N GLN A 423 43.30 30.32 -43.84
CA GLN A 423 44.20 29.15 -43.96
C GLN A 423 45.57 29.01 -43.24
N SER A 424 45.66 27.89 -42.49
CA SER A 424 46.73 26.85 -42.41
C SER A 424 48.23 27.22 -42.32
N SER A 425 48.92 26.75 -41.28
CA SER A 425 49.83 25.57 -41.32
C SER A 425 50.83 25.47 -40.15
N SER A 426 50.99 24.23 -39.65
CA SER A 426 52.15 23.56 -39.04
C SER A 426 52.95 24.14 -37.85
N ASN A 427 52.95 23.33 -36.78
CA ASN A 427 54.05 22.89 -35.89
C ASN A 427 55.05 23.91 -35.33
N ASN A 428 55.02 24.09 -34.00
CA ASN A 428 56.13 23.69 -33.10
C ASN A 428 55.75 23.91 -31.62
N THR A 429 55.86 22.84 -30.82
CA THR A 429 56.14 22.82 -29.37
C THR A 429 57.52 23.43 -29.08
N PRO A 430 57.82 24.03 -27.90
CA PRO A 430 57.82 23.29 -26.63
C PRO A 430 57.40 24.03 -25.33
N ASP A 431 57.02 23.18 -24.38
CA ASP A 431 57.11 23.24 -22.91
C ASP A 431 56.21 24.16 -22.04
N ALA A 432 55.69 23.49 -21.00
CA ALA A 432 54.71 23.77 -19.93
C ALA A 432 54.96 25.06 -19.08
N PRO A 433 54.02 25.55 -18.22
CA PRO A 433 52.98 24.77 -17.51
C PRO A 433 51.57 25.40 -17.32
N SER A 434 50.75 24.56 -16.68
CA SER A 434 49.32 24.54 -16.39
C SER A 434 48.63 25.80 -15.87
N LEU A 435 47.39 25.92 -16.36
CA LEU A 435 46.25 26.73 -15.94
C LEU A 435 45.84 26.53 -14.47
N ALA A 436 45.49 27.64 -13.81
CA ALA A 436 44.26 27.78 -13.01
C ALA A 436 44.08 29.24 -12.53
N ALA A 437 43.30 30.04 -13.27
CA ALA A 437 42.65 31.25 -12.76
C ALA A 437 41.53 31.69 -13.71
N ALA A 438 40.29 31.59 -13.26
CA ALA A 438 39.30 32.68 -13.26
C ALA A 438 37.93 32.15 -12.82
N ALA A 439 37.49 32.55 -11.63
CA ALA A 439 36.29 33.38 -11.45
C ALA A 439 35.94 33.50 -9.95
N GLU A 440 36.32 34.63 -9.36
CA GLU A 440 35.69 35.28 -8.20
C GLU A 440 34.41 36.01 -8.69
N ASN A 441 33.38 36.40 -7.91
CA ASN A 441 33.42 37.19 -6.67
C ASN A 441 32.01 37.27 -6.04
N LEU A 442 31.89 37.04 -4.73
CA LEU A 442 31.20 37.87 -3.71
C LEU A 442 30.94 37.09 -2.42
N GLN A 443 31.93 37.02 -1.52
CA GLN A 443 31.77 36.99 -0.06
C GLN A 443 33.13 36.93 0.63
N LEU A 444 33.42 37.91 1.50
CA LEU A 444 34.28 37.89 2.71
C LEU A 444 35.07 39.19 2.85
N VAL A 445 34.53 40.13 3.63
CA VAL A 445 35.31 41.13 4.35
C VAL A 445 34.81 41.11 5.78
N ALA A 446 35.53 40.39 6.65
CA ALA A 446 35.65 40.63 8.09
C ALA A 446 36.29 39.41 8.81
N THR A 447 37.44 38.92 8.36
CA THR A 447 38.28 38.02 9.16
C THR A 447 39.73 38.21 8.75
N GLU A 448 40.36 39.30 9.19
CA GLU A 448 41.84 39.38 9.25
C GLU A 448 42.34 40.49 10.20
N GLU A 449 41.51 41.45 10.61
CA GLU A 449 41.90 42.45 11.65
C GLU A 449 41.58 42.04 13.11
N LEU A 450 41.06 40.85 13.36
CA LEU A 450 40.74 40.37 14.73
C LEU A 450 41.78 39.40 15.31
N GLN A 451 42.82 39.08 14.55
CA GLN A 451 43.81 38.07 14.94
C GLN A 451 45.10 38.66 15.55
N GLU A 452 45.27 39.98 15.53
CA GLU A 452 46.41 40.68 16.16
C GLU A 452 46.06 41.45 17.46
N HIS A 453 44.86 41.26 18.03
CA HIS A 453 44.49 41.86 19.33
C HIS A 453 44.07 40.84 20.41
N ILE A 454 44.20 39.53 20.15
CA ILE A 454 43.85 38.47 21.11
C ILE A 454 45.13 37.86 21.72
N THR A 455 45.98 38.73 22.26
CA THR A 455 47.16 38.28 23.03
C THR A 455 47.40 39.06 24.31
N GLU A 456 46.61 40.09 24.65
CA GLU A 456 46.95 40.94 25.82
C GLU A 456 45.89 41.12 26.92
N GLN A 457 44.60 40.78 26.77
CA GLN A 457 43.64 40.92 27.90
C GLN A 457 42.50 39.85 27.90
N PRO A 458 42.63 38.76 28.67
CA PRO A 458 41.63 37.69 28.72
C PRO A 458 40.28 38.09 29.34
N ASP A 459 40.27 39.05 30.27
CA ASP A 459 39.06 39.40 31.04
C ASP A 459 38.05 40.25 30.26
N VAL A 460 38.51 40.98 29.23
CA VAL A 460 37.65 41.82 28.38
C VAL A 460 36.89 40.98 27.35
N PHE A 461 37.50 39.88 26.87
CA PHE A 461 36.87 38.96 25.92
C PHE A 461 35.75 38.13 26.58
N GLN A 462 35.93 37.75 27.85
CA GLN A 462 34.91 37.09 28.67
C GLN A 462 33.68 37.99 28.91
N ALA A 463 33.89 39.31 29.09
CA ALA A 463 32.81 40.28 29.28
C ALA A 463 32.04 40.57 27.97
N LEU A 464 32.73 40.57 26.81
CA LEU A 464 32.11 40.79 25.50
C LEU A 464 31.25 39.59 25.07
N LEU A 465 31.72 38.36 25.30
CA LEU A 465 30.96 37.13 25.03
C LEU A 465 29.74 37.00 25.96
N CYS A 466 29.87 37.34 27.26
CA CYS A 466 28.74 37.35 28.19
C CYS A 466 27.66 38.38 27.81
N ASN A 467 28.03 39.55 27.27
CA ASN A 467 27.07 40.55 26.82
C ASN A 467 26.39 40.18 25.50
N ILE A 468 27.11 39.54 24.56
CA ILE A 468 26.53 39.05 23.30
C ILE A 468 25.57 37.88 23.56
N PHE A 469 25.89 36.97 24.50
CA PHE A 469 24.98 35.89 24.90
C PHE A 469 23.78 36.41 25.70
N LYS A 470 23.95 37.39 26.61
CA LYS A 470 22.81 38.02 27.31
C LYS A 470 21.88 38.79 26.36
N HIS A 471 22.42 39.43 25.32
CA HIS A 471 21.60 40.17 24.37
C HIS A 471 20.81 39.25 23.41
N LYS A 472 21.42 38.13 22.95
CA LYS A 472 20.73 37.11 22.15
C LYS A 472 19.74 36.26 22.96
N PHE A 473 19.99 36.02 24.25
CA PHE A 473 19.07 35.27 25.11
C PHE A 473 17.83 36.11 25.52
N ASN A 474 18.00 37.42 25.76
CA ASN A 474 16.88 38.33 26.06
C ASN A 474 16.00 38.64 24.83
N LEU A 475 16.55 38.62 23.61
CA LEU A 475 15.75 38.77 22.38
C LEU A 475 14.94 37.50 22.03
N LYS A 476 15.35 36.32 22.52
CA LYS A 476 14.63 35.06 22.30
C LYS A 476 13.53 34.85 23.34
N HIS A 477 13.75 35.22 24.61
CA HIS A 477 12.73 35.12 25.67
C HIS A 477 11.66 36.23 25.66
N GLN A 478 11.85 37.34 24.94
CA GLN A 478 10.79 38.35 24.76
C GLN A 478 9.85 38.08 23.57
N LYS A 479 10.20 37.17 22.64
CA LYS A 479 9.32 36.78 21.52
C LYS A 479 8.35 35.65 21.82
N GLU A 480 8.58 34.84 22.86
CA GLU A 480 7.73 33.68 23.21
C GLU A 480 6.77 33.92 24.40
N SER A 481 6.62 35.17 24.89
CA SER A 481 5.73 35.50 26.03
C SER A 481 4.68 36.58 25.75
N ARG A 482 4.50 37.03 24.49
CA ARG A 482 3.47 38.03 24.13
C ARG A 482 2.75 37.72 22.82
N TYR A 483 2.13 36.54 22.72
CA TYR A 483 1.01 36.29 21.80
C TYR A 483 -0.15 35.64 22.55
N SER A 484 -0.49 36.25 23.69
CA SER A 484 -1.78 36.09 24.37
C SER A 484 -1.95 37.32 25.25
N LEU A 485 -2.48 38.40 24.67
CA LEU A 485 -3.34 39.42 25.29
C LEU A 485 -3.29 40.73 24.48
N MET A 486 -4.48 41.11 23.99
CA MET A 486 -4.92 42.37 23.40
C MET A 486 -4.61 42.64 21.92
N ALA A 487 -5.71 42.74 21.17
CA ALA A 487 -5.82 43.15 19.78
C ALA A 487 -5.69 44.67 19.59
N SER A 488 -4.96 45.10 18.55
CA SER A 488 -5.37 46.06 17.48
C SER A 488 -4.11 46.48 16.66
N PRO A 489 -4.26 46.92 15.39
CA PRO A 489 -3.35 46.54 14.32
C PRO A 489 -2.20 47.53 14.09
N SER A 490 -1.03 46.99 13.75
CA SER A 490 0.00 47.75 13.04
C SER A 490 0.56 46.91 11.89
N GLU A 491 0.04 47.18 10.69
CA GLU A 491 0.65 46.83 9.41
C GLU A 491 2.13 47.26 9.39
N LYS A 492 2.94 46.54 8.61
CA LYS A 492 4.37 46.76 8.28
C LYS A 492 5.36 45.83 8.98
N LEU A 493 5.19 44.51 8.81
CA LEU A 493 6.31 43.55 8.81
C LEU A 493 6.06 42.28 7.98
N GLU A 494 4.87 42.08 7.39
CA GLU A 494 4.49 40.87 6.62
C GLU A 494 5.06 40.80 5.18
N ASN A 495 5.71 41.84 4.67
CA ASN A 495 6.13 41.89 3.26
C ASN A 495 7.66 41.81 3.05
N SER A 496 8.32 40.77 3.57
CA SER A 496 9.69 40.46 3.13
C SER A 496 9.67 39.34 2.07
N PRO A 497 10.34 39.49 0.91
CA PRO A 497 10.32 38.47 -0.16
C PRO A 497 10.81 37.08 0.28
N GLN A 498 11.66 37.03 1.31
CA GLN A 498 12.25 35.79 1.80
C GLN A 498 11.26 34.98 2.65
N ILE A 499 10.46 35.64 3.50
CA ILE A 499 9.39 34.99 4.28
C ILE A 499 8.32 34.42 3.35
N VAL A 500 7.87 35.20 2.35
CA VAL A 500 6.88 34.76 1.36
C VAL A 500 7.37 33.54 0.56
N ASN A 501 8.68 33.48 0.26
CA ASN A 501 9.26 32.34 -0.44
C ASN A 501 9.37 31.08 0.44
N ASP A 502 9.66 31.24 1.72
CA ASP A 502 9.75 30.11 2.66
C ASP A 502 8.37 29.55 3.02
N GLU A 503 7.36 30.41 3.21
CA GLU A 503 5.96 30.02 3.40
C GLU A 503 5.43 29.24 2.18
N ARG A 504 5.69 29.73 0.96
CA ARG A 504 5.28 29.04 -0.26
C ARG A 504 5.92 27.66 -0.39
N LYS A 505 7.22 27.52 -0.11
CA LYS A 505 7.90 26.21 -0.11
C LYS A 505 7.28 25.24 0.89
N GLN A 506 6.88 25.73 2.06
CA GLN A 506 6.22 24.90 3.05
C GLN A 506 4.82 24.47 2.58
N GLU A 507 4.04 25.38 1.96
CA GLU A 507 2.77 25.03 1.32
C GLU A 507 2.92 23.96 0.23
N GLU A 508 3.94 24.08 -0.62
CA GLU A 508 4.26 23.12 -1.67
C GLU A 508 4.63 21.75 -1.08
N GLU A 509 5.46 21.70 -0.04
CA GLU A 509 5.80 20.44 0.65
C GLU A 509 4.57 19.82 1.33
N ASN A 510 3.71 20.63 1.94
CA ASN A 510 2.47 20.17 2.56
C ASN A 510 1.50 19.58 1.51
N PHE A 511 1.38 20.22 0.35
CA PHE A 511 0.60 19.67 -0.76
C PHE A 511 1.20 18.37 -1.28
N ALA A 512 2.51 18.33 -1.46
CA ALA A 512 3.22 17.15 -1.92
C ALA A 512 3.03 15.96 -0.97
N TYR A 513 3.09 16.22 0.33
CA TYR A 513 2.83 15.22 1.35
C TYR A 513 1.36 14.76 1.36
N ALA A 514 0.39 15.68 1.21
CA ALA A 514 -1.02 15.30 1.10
C ALA A 514 -1.29 14.42 -0.13
N ALA A 515 -0.71 14.77 -1.28
CA ALA A 515 -0.82 13.97 -2.50
C ALA A 515 -0.13 12.60 -2.35
N GLN A 516 1.03 12.53 -1.68
CA GLN A 516 1.68 11.27 -1.33
C GLN A 516 0.79 10.39 -0.43
N LEU A 517 0.09 10.99 0.54
CA LEU A 517 -0.84 10.28 1.42
C LEU A 517 -2.03 9.70 0.63
N VAL A 518 -2.54 10.43 -0.35
CA VAL A 518 -3.59 9.92 -1.25
C VAL A 518 -3.10 8.68 -2.01
N ASN A 519 -1.86 8.70 -2.49
CA ASN A 519 -1.24 7.59 -3.22
C ASN A 519 -0.65 6.49 -2.32
N SER A 520 -0.92 6.51 -1.01
CA SER A 520 -0.19 5.68 -0.03
C SER A 520 -0.34 4.17 -0.23
N SER A 521 -1.46 3.70 -0.81
CA SER A 521 -1.68 2.27 -1.14
C SER A 521 -0.72 1.74 -2.21
N VAL A 522 -0.18 2.61 -3.08
CA VAL A 522 0.73 2.20 -4.16
C VAL A 522 2.01 1.58 -3.59
N LEU A 523 2.54 2.14 -2.50
CA LEU A 523 3.78 1.64 -1.89
C LEU A 523 3.61 0.21 -1.37
N SER A 524 2.53 -0.05 -0.63
CA SER A 524 2.29 -1.36 -0.02
C SER A 524 2.11 -2.43 -1.10
N MET A 525 1.25 -2.18 -2.09
CA MET A 525 0.95 -3.13 -3.17
C MET A 525 2.16 -3.44 -4.05
N SER A 526 2.97 -2.42 -4.34
CA SER A 526 4.18 -2.58 -5.15
C SER A 526 5.29 -3.30 -4.39
N LEU A 527 5.45 -3.03 -3.08
CA LEU A 527 6.41 -3.74 -2.24
C LEU A 527 6.06 -5.24 -2.14
N GLN A 528 4.79 -5.57 -1.96
CA GLN A 528 4.35 -6.98 -1.97
C GLN A 528 4.66 -7.65 -3.31
N SER A 529 4.37 -6.99 -4.43
CA SER A 529 4.72 -7.52 -5.76
C SER A 529 6.23 -7.75 -5.91
N ALA A 530 7.07 -6.83 -5.42
CA ALA A 530 8.53 -7.00 -5.43
C ALA A 530 9.00 -8.18 -4.57
N ILE A 531 8.38 -8.40 -3.39
CA ILE A 531 8.64 -9.56 -2.53
C ILE A 531 8.26 -10.85 -3.26
N GLU A 532 7.06 -10.92 -3.84
CA GLU A 532 6.57 -12.12 -4.53
C GLU A 532 7.34 -12.46 -5.81
N LEU A 533 7.93 -11.45 -6.46
CA LEU A 533 8.83 -11.62 -7.61
C LEU A 533 10.25 -12.05 -7.18
N GLY A 534 10.53 -12.11 -5.87
CA GLY A 534 11.85 -12.49 -5.34
C GLY A 534 12.93 -11.45 -5.61
N VAL A 535 12.57 -10.18 -5.84
CA VAL A 535 13.52 -9.10 -6.19
C VAL A 535 14.65 -8.99 -5.18
N PHE A 536 14.32 -8.99 -3.89
CA PHE A 536 15.32 -8.85 -2.82
C PHE A 536 16.26 -10.05 -2.76
N ASP A 537 15.74 -11.27 -2.91
CA ASP A 537 16.55 -12.49 -2.95
C ASP A 537 17.46 -12.55 -4.17
N ILE A 538 17.00 -12.05 -5.33
CA ILE A 538 17.81 -11.97 -6.55
C ILE A 538 19.00 -11.02 -6.35
N ILE A 539 18.77 -9.82 -5.79
CA ILE A 539 19.85 -8.87 -5.50
C ILE A 539 20.81 -9.45 -4.45
N ALA A 540 20.29 -10.06 -3.38
CA ALA A 540 21.11 -10.68 -2.34
C ALA A 540 22.03 -11.78 -2.88
N LYS A 541 21.53 -12.63 -3.79
CA LYS A 541 22.32 -13.70 -4.43
C LYS A 541 23.48 -13.18 -5.27
N ALA A 542 23.39 -11.96 -5.79
CA ALA A 542 24.50 -11.33 -6.51
C ALA A 542 25.61 -10.78 -5.57
N GLY A 543 25.33 -10.66 -4.27
CA GLY A 543 26.25 -10.24 -3.22
C GLY A 543 25.82 -8.97 -2.49
N ASP A 544 26.28 -8.78 -1.24
CA ASP A 544 25.84 -7.67 -0.37
C ASP A 544 26.14 -6.26 -0.91
N ALA A 545 27.18 -6.12 -1.73
CA ALA A 545 27.56 -4.86 -2.39
C ALA A 545 27.08 -4.78 -3.85
N ALA A 546 26.31 -5.79 -4.31
CA ALA A 546 25.85 -5.84 -5.69
C ALA A 546 24.88 -4.69 -5.98
N LYS A 547 25.01 -4.15 -7.19
CA LYS A 547 24.08 -3.21 -7.76
C LYS A 547 23.65 -3.74 -9.12
N LEU A 548 22.38 -4.02 -9.26
CA LEU A 548 21.81 -4.65 -10.46
C LEU A 548 20.90 -3.68 -11.18
N SER A 549 20.96 -3.65 -12.50
CA SER A 549 19.93 -2.98 -13.29
C SER A 549 18.61 -3.77 -13.22
N ALA A 550 17.49 -3.14 -13.57
CA ALA A 550 16.23 -3.85 -13.69
C ALA A 550 16.31 -5.02 -14.70
N GLN A 551 17.12 -4.87 -15.75
CA GLN A 551 17.39 -5.92 -16.74
C GLN A 551 18.09 -7.13 -16.11
N ASP A 552 19.08 -6.91 -15.25
CA ASP A 552 19.85 -7.99 -14.60
C ASP A 552 18.98 -8.77 -13.60
N ILE A 553 18.06 -8.08 -12.92
CA ILE A 553 17.12 -8.72 -12.00
C ILE A 553 16.10 -9.54 -12.79
N VAL A 554 15.51 -8.96 -13.83
CA VAL A 554 14.53 -9.66 -14.69
C VAL A 554 15.13 -10.86 -15.40
N ALA A 555 16.41 -10.83 -15.78
CA ALA A 555 17.10 -11.98 -16.39
C ALA A 555 17.11 -13.24 -15.50
N GLN A 556 16.85 -13.09 -14.19
CA GLN A 556 16.77 -14.19 -13.22
C GLN A 556 15.32 -14.55 -12.85
N MET A 557 14.32 -13.87 -13.44
CA MET A 557 12.90 -14.15 -13.22
C MET A 557 12.34 -15.10 -14.28
N PRO A 558 11.33 -15.91 -13.96
CA PRO A 558 10.64 -16.77 -14.92
C PRO A 558 9.59 -15.97 -15.71
N THR A 559 10.02 -14.92 -16.43
CA THR A 559 9.13 -14.06 -17.22
C THR A 559 9.26 -14.33 -18.72
N THR A 560 8.16 -14.12 -19.44
CA THR A 560 8.13 -14.09 -20.92
C THR A 560 7.82 -12.70 -21.46
N ASN A 561 7.56 -11.73 -20.56
CA ASN A 561 7.17 -10.38 -20.90
C ASN A 561 8.41 -9.53 -21.30
N PRO A 562 8.49 -9.03 -22.54
CA PRO A 562 9.60 -8.17 -22.97
C PRO A 562 9.64 -6.81 -22.25
N ASP A 563 8.51 -6.33 -21.70
CA ASP A 563 8.42 -5.07 -20.97
C ASP A 563 8.73 -5.20 -19.48
N ALA A 564 8.95 -6.42 -18.97
CA ALA A 564 9.22 -6.67 -17.55
C ALA A 564 10.37 -5.81 -16.97
N PRO A 565 11.52 -5.59 -17.65
CA PRO A 565 12.58 -4.72 -17.13
C PRO A 565 12.12 -3.28 -16.90
N ARG A 566 11.30 -2.73 -17.82
CA ARG A 566 10.77 -1.37 -17.70
C ARG A 566 9.74 -1.29 -16.57
N MET A 567 8.86 -2.27 -16.47
CA MET A 567 7.87 -2.33 -15.40
C MET A 567 8.55 -2.44 -14.02
N LEU A 568 9.57 -3.30 -13.92
CA LEU A 568 10.31 -3.50 -12.69
C LEU A 568 11.10 -2.25 -12.30
N ASP A 569 11.77 -1.57 -13.24
CA ASP A 569 12.51 -0.32 -12.96
C ASP A 569 11.64 0.76 -12.30
N ARG A 570 10.37 0.88 -12.71
CA ARG A 570 9.40 1.82 -12.10
C ARG A 570 9.14 1.47 -10.63
N ILE A 571 8.93 0.20 -10.33
CA ILE A 571 8.78 -0.30 -8.94
C ILE A 571 10.05 -0.06 -8.13
N LEU A 572 11.22 -0.43 -8.67
CA LEU A 572 12.50 -0.28 -7.97
C LEU A 572 12.83 1.19 -7.67
N ARG A 573 12.53 2.10 -8.61
CA ARG A 573 12.63 3.55 -8.40
C ARG A 573 11.71 4.04 -7.28
N MET A 574 10.46 3.59 -7.26
CA MET A 574 9.50 3.95 -6.21
C MET A 574 9.95 3.38 -4.83
N LEU A 575 10.49 2.16 -4.79
CA LEU A 575 11.06 1.60 -3.56
C LEU A 575 12.29 2.39 -3.09
N ALA A 576 13.14 2.85 -4.01
CA ALA A 576 14.29 3.70 -3.68
C ALA A 576 13.90 5.10 -3.17
N SER A 577 12.84 5.74 -3.70
CA SER A 577 12.32 7.02 -3.17
C SER A 577 11.77 6.91 -1.74
N HIS A 578 11.42 5.68 -1.33
CA HIS A 578 11.01 5.33 0.04
C HIS A 578 12.16 4.75 0.88
N SER A 579 13.41 4.88 0.44
CA SER A 579 14.58 4.34 1.15
C SER A 579 14.51 2.82 1.43
N VAL A 580 13.73 2.06 0.65
CA VAL A 580 13.69 0.60 0.74
C VAL A 580 14.87 -0.01 0.00
N LEU A 581 15.28 0.58 -1.13
CA LEU A 581 16.45 0.19 -1.90
C LEU A 581 17.44 1.35 -2.01
N ALA A 582 18.72 1.04 -2.19
CA ALA A 582 19.69 2.01 -2.67
C ALA A 582 19.61 2.11 -4.19
N CYS A 583 19.68 3.33 -4.73
CA CYS A 583 19.74 3.58 -6.17
C CYS A 583 20.95 4.44 -6.51
N SER A 584 21.64 4.10 -7.58
CA SER A 584 22.68 4.95 -8.19
C SER A 584 22.67 4.81 -9.70
N LEU A 585 23.37 5.71 -10.37
CA LEU A 585 23.57 5.63 -11.81
C LEU A 585 24.88 4.90 -12.11
N GLU A 586 24.83 3.93 -13.01
CA GLU A 586 26.03 3.32 -13.60
C GLU A 586 26.58 4.22 -14.73
N ASN A 587 25.65 4.75 -15.54
CA ASN A 587 25.89 5.68 -16.67
C ASN A 587 24.87 6.83 -16.58
N GLU A 588 24.93 7.84 -17.47
CA GLU A 588 24.04 9.02 -17.41
C GLU A 588 22.54 8.69 -17.27
N ASP A 589 22.07 7.57 -17.83
CA ASP A 589 20.64 7.19 -17.83
C ASP A 589 20.35 5.80 -17.20
N SER A 590 21.37 5.01 -16.82
CA SER A 590 21.16 3.61 -16.36
C SER A 590 21.15 3.51 -14.84
N ARG A 591 19.98 3.22 -14.27
CA ARG A 591 19.81 3.00 -12.82
C ARG A 591 20.20 1.59 -12.43
N VAL A 592 20.93 1.48 -11.33
CA VAL A 592 21.26 0.23 -10.67
C VAL A 592 20.83 0.29 -9.21
N TYR A 593 20.34 -0.84 -8.70
CA TYR A 593 19.69 -0.98 -7.41
C TYR A 593 20.44 -1.97 -6.53
N GLY A 594 20.61 -1.62 -5.26
CA GLY A 594 21.26 -2.45 -4.26
C GLY A 594 20.47 -2.52 -2.96
N LEU A 595 20.76 -3.52 -2.15
CA LEU A 595 20.14 -3.68 -0.83
C LEU A 595 20.71 -2.67 0.16
N ASN A 596 19.83 -2.14 1.03
CA ASN A 596 20.17 -1.48 2.28
C ASN A 596 19.63 -2.29 3.47
N ASP A 597 19.86 -1.81 4.70
CA ASP A 597 19.51 -2.55 5.92
C ASP A 597 18.01 -2.80 6.09
N VAL A 598 17.15 -1.95 5.53
CA VAL A 598 15.69 -2.14 5.51
C VAL A 598 15.35 -3.28 4.56
N SER A 599 15.84 -3.26 3.32
CA SER A 599 15.58 -4.33 2.34
C SER A 599 16.09 -5.71 2.75
N LYS A 600 17.18 -5.78 3.53
CA LYS A 600 17.72 -7.05 4.04
C LYS A 600 16.71 -7.81 4.90
N LEU A 601 15.74 -7.13 5.52
CA LEU A 601 14.67 -7.78 6.29
C LEU A 601 13.62 -8.48 5.40
N PHE A 602 13.60 -8.19 4.10
CA PHE A 602 12.76 -8.87 3.10
C PHE A 602 13.51 -9.98 2.36
N VAL A 603 14.81 -10.12 2.55
CA VAL A 603 15.63 -11.23 2.02
C VAL A 603 15.42 -12.48 2.88
N THR A 604 15.27 -13.64 2.24
CA THR A 604 15.23 -14.93 2.91
C THR A 604 16.62 -15.24 3.48
N ASN A 605 16.73 -15.24 4.81
CA ASN A 605 18.00 -15.46 5.50
C ASN A 605 18.41 -16.95 5.55
N GLU A 606 19.52 -17.25 6.22
CA GLU A 606 20.04 -18.61 6.43
C GLU A 606 19.05 -19.58 7.12
N ASP A 607 18.15 -19.05 7.93
CA ASP A 607 17.11 -19.80 8.65
C ASP A 607 15.84 -20.00 7.76
N GLY A 608 15.87 -19.53 6.51
CA GLY A 608 14.74 -19.60 5.58
C GLY A 608 13.62 -18.60 5.87
N VAL A 609 13.88 -17.55 6.64
CA VAL A 609 12.87 -16.57 7.08
C VAL A 609 13.14 -15.14 6.60
N SER A 610 12.06 -14.38 6.44
CA SER A 610 12.03 -12.96 6.08
C SER A 610 10.71 -12.32 6.54
N LEU A 611 10.58 -10.99 6.46
CA LEU A 611 9.31 -10.29 6.71
C LEU A 611 8.27 -10.47 5.60
N GLY A 612 8.65 -11.05 4.45
CA GLY A 612 7.78 -11.18 3.28
C GLY A 612 6.45 -11.91 3.55
N PRO A 613 6.45 -13.07 4.24
CA PRO A 613 5.20 -13.74 4.61
C PRO A 613 4.29 -12.93 5.53
N PHE A 614 4.84 -12.06 6.40
CA PHE A 614 4.01 -11.19 7.24
C PHE A 614 3.31 -10.09 6.42
N MET A 615 4.01 -9.50 5.44
CA MET A 615 3.37 -8.62 4.44
C MET A 615 2.28 -9.34 3.66
N SER A 616 2.54 -10.58 3.24
CA SER A 616 1.57 -11.39 2.49
C SER A 616 0.30 -11.67 3.30
N LEU A 617 0.42 -11.89 4.62
CA LEU A 617 -0.74 -12.04 5.51
C LEU A 617 -1.60 -10.76 5.56
N LEU A 618 -0.97 -9.60 5.69
CA LEU A 618 -1.71 -8.33 5.79
C LEU A 618 -2.31 -7.85 4.47
N GLN A 619 -1.80 -8.37 3.34
CA GLN A 619 -2.34 -8.12 2.00
C GLN A 619 -3.21 -9.26 1.47
N ASP A 620 -3.35 -10.35 2.23
CA ASP A 620 -4.28 -11.42 1.88
C ASP A 620 -5.71 -10.85 1.89
N LYS A 621 -6.51 -11.23 0.88
CA LYS A 621 -7.87 -10.72 0.71
C LYS A 621 -8.72 -10.88 1.97
N VAL A 622 -8.52 -11.95 2.73
CA VAL A 622 -9.26 -12.21 3.98
C VAL A 622 -9.10 -11.06 4.99
N PHE A 623 -7.87 -10.56 5.18
CA PHE A 623 -7.58 -9.43 6.05
C PHE A 623 -7.84 -8.09 5.37
N PHE A 624 -7.51 -7.98 4.08
CA PHE A 624 -7.67 -6.74 3.32
C PHE A 624 -9.14 -6.30 3.22
N ASP A 625 -10.05 -7.22 2.91
CA ASP A 625 -11.50 -6.94 2.77
C ASP A 625 -12.12 -6.48 4.09
N SER A 626 -11.54 -6.89 5.23
CA SER A 626 -11.99 -6.46 6.57
C SER A 626 -11.64 -5.01 6.89
N CYS A 627 -10.73 -4.40 6.14
CA CYS A 627 -10.18 -3.08 6.42
C CYS A 627 -10.45 -2.07 5.29
N GLY A 628 -10.61 -2.54 4.05
CA GLY A 628 -10.86 -1.73 2.87
C GLY A 628 -12.29 -1.18 2.77
N GLY A 629 -12.48 -0.21 1.88
CA GLY A 629 -13.78 0.37 1.59
C GLY A 629 -13.90 0.82 0.14
N GLY A 630 -15.04 0.49 -0.48
CA GLY A 630 -15.65 1.33 -1.51
C GLY A 630 -17.04 1.68 -1.01
N GLU A 631 -17.60 2.85 -1.28
CA GLU A 631 -19.00 3.14 -0.92
C GLU A 631 -19.95 2.47 -1.90
N GLY A 632 -21.11 2.00 -1.46
CA GLY A 632 -22.21 1.51 -2.27
C GLY A 632 -23.46 1.47 -1.42
N GLU A 633 -24.37 2.38 -1.75
CA GLU A 633 -25.75 2.26 -1.34
C GLU A 633 -26.37 1.02 -1.99
N SER A 634 -27.29 0.40 -1.26
CA SER A 634 -28.10 -0.72 -1.71
C SER A 634 -28.90 -0.32 -2.95
N LEU A 635 -28.44 -0.70 -4.13
CA LEU A 635 -29.28 -0.79 -5.31
C LEU A 635 -30.09 -2.09 -5.18
N GLU A 636 -31.41 -1.98 -5.22
CA GLU A 636 -32.26 -3.07 -5.69
C GLU A 636 -31.86 -3.34 -7.15
N TYR A 637 -30.83 -4.16 -7.35
CA TYR A 637 -30.38 -4.53 -8.67
C TYR A 637 -31.40 -5.47 -9.32
N THR A 638 -31.96 -5.03 -10.43
CA THR A 638 -32.79 -5.86 -11.30
C THR A 638 -31.90 -6.93 -11.96
N PRO A 639 -32.36 -8.19 -12.02
CA PRO A 639 -31.49 -9.35 -12.21
C PRO A 639 -31.21 -9.62 -13.69
N THR A 640 -30.42 -8.79 -14.38
CA THR A 640 -30.18 -9.06 -15.80
C THR A 640 -28.75 -9.18 -16.32
N TRP A 641 -27.69 -8.59 -15.76
CA TRP A 641 -26.36 -8.78 -16.37
C TRP A 641 -25.22 -8.65 -15.36
N ILE A 642 -24.59 -9.77 -14.99
CA ILE A 642 -23.27 -9.79 -14.34
C ILE A 642 -22.39 -10.75 -15.15
N VAL A 643 -21.29 -10.22 -15.68
CA VAL A 643 -20.20 -10.99 -16.26
C VAL A 643 -19.52 -11.77 -15.13
N ALA A 644 -19.45 -13.09 -15.25
CA ALA A 644 -18.84 -13.96 -14.26
C ALA A 644 -17.37 -13.57 -14.05
N ILE A 645 -17.04 -13.00 -12.90
CA ILE A 645 -15.66 -12.90 -12.42
C ILE A 645 -15.26 -14.31 -12.03
N SER A 646 -14.26 -14.85 -12.73
CA SER A 646 -13.62 -16.13 -12.43
C SER A 646 -13.08 -16.10 -11.00
N LEU A 647 -13.85 -16.63 -10.04
CA LEU A 647 -13.32 -17.02 -8.74
C LEU A 647 -12.55 -18.31 -8.98
N ASP A 648 -11.25 -18.14 -9.19
CA ASP A 648 -10.27 -19.21 -9.38
C ASP A 648 -10.15 -20.02 -8.07
N ILE A 649 -11.07 -20.97 -7.91
CA ILE A 649 -10.96 -22.06 -6.95
C ILE A 649 -10.42 -23.24 -7.76
N GLY A 650 -9.10 -23.35 -7.83
CA GLY A 650 -8.43 -24.42 -8.56
C GLY A 650 -8.95 -25.79 -8.11
N LEU A 651 -9.74 -26.45 -8.95
CA LEU A 651 -10.17 -27.85 -8.89
C LEU A 651 -10.79 -28.27 -10.24
N ASP A 652 -9.99 -28.89 -11.11
CA ASP A 652 -10.34 -29.82 -12.19
C ASP A 652 -11.68 -29.70 -12.98
N SER A 653 -11.69 -28.84 -14.00
CA SER A 653 -12.29 -29.04 -15.36
C SER A 653 -13.80 -29.27 -15.59
N LEU A 654 -14.68 -29.38 -14.57
CA LEU A 654 -16.14 -29.50 -14.78
C LEU A 654 -16.89 -28.28 -14.24
N GLU A 655 -16.80 -27.20 -14.97
CA GLU A 655 -17.50 -25.95 -14.70
C GLU A 655 -18.97 -26.06 -15.11
N ASP A 656 -19.79 -25.14 -14.59
CA ASP A 656 -21.19 -25.04 -15.01
C ASP A 656 -21.25 -24.56 -16.47
N GLY A 657 -22.00 -25.27 -17.30
CA GLY A 657 -22.04 -25.02 -18.74
C GLY A 657 -21.04 -25.85 -19.55
N THR A 658 -20.10 -26.57 -18.92
CA THR A 658 -19.18 -27.48 -19.63
C THR A 658 -19.97 -28.52 -20.42
N GLU A 659 -19.60 -28.69 -21.69
CA GLU A 659 -20.22 -29.66 -22.58
C GLU A 659 -19.42 -30.97 -22.54
N VAL A 660 -20.08 -32.06 -22.16
CA VAL A 660 -19.45 -33.37 -21.98
C VAL A 660 -20.11 -34.46 -22.82
N GLN A 661 -19.33 -35.45 -23.18
CA GLN A 661 -19.77 -36.74 -23.71
C GLN A 661 -19.48 -37.84 -22.69
N ILE A 662 -20.38 -38.83 -22.63
CA ILE A 662 -20.26 -39.95 -21.70
C ILE A 662 -20.21 -41.25 -22.51
N LYS A 663 -19.14 -42.04 -22.36
CA LYS A 663 -18.91 -43.29 -23.10
C LYS A 663 -18.82 -44.47 -22.14
N SER A 664 -19.64 -45.51 -22.33
CA SER A 664 -19.53 -46.74 -21.55
C SER A 664 -18.23 -47.48 -21.89
N LEU A 665 -17.43 -47.82 -20.88
CA LEU A 665 -16.19 -48.58 -21.09
C LEU A 665 -16.47 -50.04 -21.50
N THR A 666 -17.51 -50.65 -20.95
CA THR A 666 -17.85 -52.05 -21.25
C THR A 666 -18.44 -52.20 -22.65
N ARG A 667 -19.30 -51.26 -23.08
CA ARG A 667 -19.95 -51.33 -24.42
C ARG A 667 -19.15 -50.65 -25.51
N GLN A 668 -18.23 -49.75 -25.16
CA GLN A 668 -17.58 -48.83 -26.09
C GLN A 668 -18.59 -47.98 -26.90
N LYS A 669 -19.76 -47.69 -26.33
CA LYS A 669 -20.82 -46.87 -26.92
C LYS A 669 -21.08 -45.60 -26.11
N TYR A 670 -21.51 -44.53 -26.77
CA TYR A 670 -21.86 -43.26 -26.15
C TYR A 670 -23.29 -43.26 -25.60
N VAL A 671 -23.47 -42.53 -24.49
CA VAL A 671 -24.79 -42.18 -23.93
C VAL A 671 -25.43 -41.15 -24.85
N SER A 672 -26.67 -41.41 -25.27
CA SER A 672 -27.38 -40.60 -26.26
C SER A 672 -28.79 -40.27 -25.78
N ALA A 673 -29.15 -38.99 -25.88
CA ALA A 673 -30.53 -38.54 -25.81
C ALA A 673 -31.01 -38.32 -27.25
N GLU A 674 -31.56 -39.35 -27.87
CA GLU A 674 -31.99 -39.33 -29.27
C GLU A 674 -32.96 -38.15 -29.54
N ASN A 675 -32.83 -37.52 -30.71
CA ASN A 675 -33.47 -36.24 -31.07
C ASN A 675 -33.08 -35.04 -30.21
N GLY A 676 -32.07 -35.17 -29.34
CA GLY A 676 -31.61 -34.10 -28.46
C GLY A 676 -32.47 -33.90 -27.20
N GLY A 677 -33.37 -34.83 -26.88
CA GLY A 677 -34.25 -34.79 -25.70
C GLY A 677 -35.69 -35.24 -25.98
N GLY A 678 -36.48 -35.47 -24.93
CA GLY A 678 -37.91 -35.83 -24.99
C GLY A 678 -38.23 -37.33 -24.97
N MET A 679 -37.23 -38.21 -24.80
CA MET A 679 -37.41 -39.66 -24.75
C MET A 679 -36.40 -40.35 -23.82
N ASN A 680 -36.42 -41.68 -23.76
CA ASN A 680 -35.48 -42.47 -22.96
C ASN A 680 -34.04 -42.33 -23.48
N VAL A 681 -33.06 -42.43 -22.57
CA VAL A 681 -31.63 -42.32 -22.88
C VAL A 681 -31.05 -43.70 -23.15
N THR A 682 -30.27 -43.82 -24.22
CA THR A 682 -29.67 -45.10 -24.66
C THR A 682 -28.15 -45.05 -24.62
N VAL A 683 -27.52 -46.23 -24.69
CA VAL A 683 -26.06 -46.41 -24.71
C VAL A 683 -25.69 -47.34 -25.87
N ASP A 684 -25.95 -46.88 -27.09
CA ASP A 684 -25.91 -47.68 -28.32
C ASP A 684 -25.15 -47.02 -29.48
N ARG A 685 -24.68 -45.78 -29.33
CA ARG A 685 -24.05 -45.01 -30.42
C ARG A 685 -22.55 -45.27 -30.55
N ASP A 686 -22.09 -45.50 -31.79
CA ASP A 686 -20.68 -45.76 -32.14
C ASP A 686 -19.80 -44.51 -32.20
N SER A 687 -20.40 -43.38 -32.55
CA SER A 687 -19.70 -42.10 -32.72
C SER A 687 -20.59 -40.97 -32.21
N PRO A 688 -20.03 -39.98 -31.50
CA PRO A 688 -20.82 -38.91 -30.93
C PRO A 688 -21.14 -37.83 -31.96
N SER A 689 -22.31 -37.23 -31.82
CA SER A 689 -22.78 -36.04 -32.52
C SER A 689 -23.50 -35.13 -31.51
N SER A 690 -24.48 -34.33 -31.93
CA SER A 690 -25.18 -33.37 -31.06
C SER A 690 -26.10 -34.00 -30.01
N TRP A 691 -26.42 -35.30 -30.10
CA TRP A 691 -27.32 -36.00 -29.17
C TRP A 691 -26.58 -36.68 -28.01
N GLU A 692 -25.27 -36.84 -28.14
CA GLU A 692 -24.38 -37.43 -27.13
C GLU A 692 -23.67 -36.37 -26.29
N ILE A 693 -23.98 -35.08 -26.53
CA ILE A 693 -23.43 -33.94 -25.81
C ILE A 693 -24.43 -33.48 -24.76
N PHE A 694 -23.97 -33.42 -23.52
CA PHE A 694 -24.74 -32.93 -22.38
C PHE A 694 -24.04 -31.71 -21.79
N LYS A 695 -24.81 -30.65 -21.54
CA LYS A 695 -24.35 -29.48 -20.81
C LYS A 695 -24.51 -29.74 -19.32
N LEU A 696 -23.43 -29.59 -18.55
CA LEU A 696 -23.45 -29.77 -17.11
C LEU A 696 -24.08 -28.55 -16.45
N TRP A 697 -25.01 -28.81 -15.53
CA TRP A 697 -25.60 -27.83 -14.63
C TRP A 697 -25.18 -28.15 -13.20
N ARG A 698 -24.27 -27.35 -12.64
CA ARG A 698 -23.69 -27.63 -11.31
C ARG A 698 -24.65 -27.19 -10.21
N VAL A 699 -25.09 -28.16 -9.42
CA VAL A 699 -25.95 -27.95 -8.25
C VAL A 699 -25.11 -27.78 -6.98
N PHE A 700 -24.05 -28.58 -6.82
CA PHE A 700 -23.14 -28.54 -5.68
C PHE A 700 -21.79 -29.21 -6.03
N TYR A 701 -20.79 -29.19 -5.12
CA TYR A 701 -19.40 -29.64 -5.37
C TYR A 701 -19.24 -30.77 -6.39
N THR A 702 -19.94 -31.90 -6.18
CA THR A 702 -19.96 -33.12 -7.03
C THR A 702 -21.31 -33.40 -7.68
N GLN A 703 -22.31 -32.53 -7.49
CA GLN A 703 -23.68 -32.74 -7.93
C GLN A 703 -23.99 -31.95 -9.20
N PHE A 704 -24.43 -32.67 -10.22
CA PHE A 704 -24.69 -32.13 -11.54
C PHE A 704 -26.04 -32.59 -12.07
N GLN A 705 -26.63 -31.73 -12.89
CA GLN A 705 -27.75 -32.03 -13.75
C GLN A 705 -27.23 -32.04 -15.19
N PHE A 706 -27.68 -33.00 -16.00
CA PHE A 706 -27.22 -33.14 -17.38
C PHE A 706 -28.31 -32.65 -18.32
N ARG A 707 -28.06 -31.52 -18.98
CA ARG A 707 -29.02 -30.90 -19.90
C ARG A 707 -28.70 -31.28 -21.34
N THR A 708 -29.71 -31.73 -22.05
CA THR A 708 -29.65 -32.10 -23.47
C THR A 708 -29.74 -30.87 -24.38
N SER A 709 -29.48 -31.03 -25.68
CA SER A 709 -29.48 -29.93 -26.66
C SER A 709 -30.85 -29.28 -26.91
N GLN A 710 -31.96 -29.98 -26.65
CA GLN A 710 -33.32 -29.39 -26.64
C GLN A 710 -33.73 -28.85 -25.25
N GLY A 711 -32.81 -28.88 -24.29
CA GLY A 711 -32.99 -28.23 -23.00
C GLY A 711 -33.66 -29.08 -21.92
N GLN A 712 -33.99 -30.35 -22.18
CA GLN A 712 -34.48 -31.30 -21.17
C GLN A 712 -33.34 -31.88 -20.34
N PHE A 713 -33.65 -32.30 -19.12
CA PHE A 713 -32.68 -32.90 -18.18
C PHE A 713 -32.79 -34.42 -18.13
N LEU A 714 -31.66 -35.08 -17.88
CA LEU A 714 -31.64 -36.49 -17.51
C LEU A 714 -32.41 -36.68 -16.21
N THR A 715 -33.37 -37.60 -16.20
CA THR A 715 -34.30 -37.88 -15.10
C THR A 715 -34.20 -39.35 -14.71
N CYS A 716 -34.19 -39.61 -13.41
CA CYS A 716 -34.37 -40.94 -12.84
C CYS A 716 -35.29 -40.89 -11.61
N THR A 717 -36.36 -41.68 -11.62
CA THR A 717 -37.40 -41.66 -10.58
C THR A 717 -37.18 -42.63 -9.42
N GLY A 718 -36.09 -43.42 -9.42
CA GLY A 718 -35.73 -44.31 -8.32
C GLY A 718 -34.80 -45.46 -8.72
N LEU A 719 -34.57 -46.40 -7.80
CA LEU A 719 -33.74 -47.59 -8.02
C LEU A 719 -34.32 -48.47 -9.14
N GLY A 720 -33.47 -48.84 -10.12
CA GLY A 720 -33.83 -49.71 -11.25
C GLY A 720 -34.69 -49.05 -12.33
N CYS A 721 -34.83 -47.73 -12.30
CA CYS A 721 -35.49 -47.01 -13.39
C CYS A 721 -34.53 -46.81 -14.58
N SER A 722 -35.09 -46.79 -15.78
CA SER A 722 -34.36 -46.31 -16.97
C SER A 722 -34.24 -44.80 -16.92
N VAL A 723 -33.07 -44.27 -17.24
CA VAL A 723 -32.84 -42.83 -17.35
C VAL A 723 -33.55 -42.31 -18.61
N SER A 724 -34.33 -41.23 -18.46
CA SER A 724 -34.95 -40.52 -19.59
C SER A 724 -34.46 -39.08 -19.66
N ALA A 725 -34.69 -38.39 -20.77
CA ALA A 725 -34.37 -36.97 -20.95
C ALA A 725 -35.65 -36.16 -21.22
N THR A 726 -36.65 -36.27 -20.35
CA THR A 726 -38.00 -35.72 -20.60
C THR A 726 -38.34 -34.49 -19.77
N ALA A 727 -37.60 -34.20 -18.70
CA ALA A 727 -37.94 -33.10 -17.79
C ALA A 727 -37.53 -31.74 -18.38
N GLY A 728 -38.49 -30.81 -18.51
CA GLY A 728 -38.23 -29.43 -18.94
C GLY A 728 -37.63 -28.52 -17.86
N SER A 729 -37.67 -28.96 -16.61
CA SER A 729 -37.10 -28.28 -15.44
C SER A 729 -36.55 -29.32 -14.46
N PRO A 730 -35.36 -29.11 -13.87
CA PRO A 730 -34.74 -30.12 -13.03
C PRO A 730 -35.19 -30.04 -11.57
N SER A 731 -35.14 -31.17 -10.87
CA SER A 731 -35.41 -31.34 -9.45
C SER A 731 -34.41 -32.34 -8.84
N THR A 732 -34.74 -32.95 -7.69
CA THR A 732 -33.91 -33.99 -7.07
C THR A 732 -33.77 -35.25 -7.94
N THR A 733 -34.76 -35.58 -8.78
CA THR A 733 -34.73 -36.74 -9.69
C THR A 733 -33.84 -36.53 -10.91
N GLU A 734 -33.46 -35.28 -11.20
CA GLU A 734 -32.57 -34.90 -12.30
C GLU A 734 -31.14 -34.63 -11.83
N THR A 735 -30.89 -34.73 -10.53
CA THR A 735 -29.60 -34.42 -9.92
C THR A 735 -28.82 -35.70 -9.64
N PHE A 736 -27.56 -35.70 -10.06
CA PHE A 736 -26.67 -36.85 -9.93
C PHE A 736 -25.35 -36.45 -9.28
N ASP A 737 -24.81 -37.30 -8.43
CA ASP A 737 -23.44 -37.19 -7.94
C ASP A 737 -22.48 -37.83 -8.94
N VAL A 738 -21.39 -37.12 -9.25
CA VAL A 738 -20.35 -37.55 -10.19
C VAL A 738 -19.04 -37.75 -9.43
N GLU A 739 -18.62 -39.01 -9.33
CA GLU A 739 -17.31 -39.39 -8.78
C GLU A 739 -16.31 -39.53 -9.93
N ARG A 740 -15.07 -39.05 -9.77
CA ARG A 740 -14.04 -39.02 -10.82
C ARG A 740 -12.73 -39.69 -10.45
N ASN A 741 -12.09 -40.29 -11.46
CA ASN A 741 -10.71 -40.73 -11.45
C ASN A 741 -10.12 -40.52 -12.86
N ASN A 742 -9.39 -39.41 -13.05
CA ASN A 742 -8.94 -38.91 -14.36
C ASN A 742 -10.10 -38.70 -15.36
N ASP A 743 -10.12 -39.46 -16.46
CA ASP A 743 -11.14 -39.44 -17.50
C ASP A 743 -12.32 -40.40 -17.19
N ARG A 744 -12.24 -41.19 -16.12
CA ARG A 744 -13.30 -42.13 -15.71
C ARG A 744 -14.23 -41.49 -14.70
N VAL A 745 -15.52 -41.79 -14.85
CA VAL A 745 -16.59 -41.33 -13.95
C VAL A 745 -17.47 -42.50 -13.50
N HIS A 746 -17.95 -42.39 -12.26
CA HIS A 746 -19.15 -43.07 -11.78
C HIS A 746 -20.21 -42.03 -11.54
N ILE A 747 -21.42 -42.27 -12.03
CA ILE A 747 -22.56 -41.38 -11.87
C ILE A 747 -23.57 -42.10 -10.98
N LYS A 748 -24.06 -41.45 -9.93
CA LYS A 748 -25.05 -42.03 -9.03
C LYS A 748 -26.18 -41.04 -8.74
N THR A 749 -27.35 -41.56 -8.41
CA THR A 749 -28.46 -40.73 -7.92
C THR A 749 -28.12 -40.14 -6.56
N THR A 750 -28.86 -39.11 -6.15
CA THR A 750 -28.75 -38.53 -4.79
C THR A 750 -29.09 -39.52 -3.67
N THR A 751 -29.78 -40.63 -3.98
CA THR A 751 -30.04 -41.74 -3.05
C THR A 751 -28.86 -42.72 -2.93
N GLY A 752 -27.84 -42.58 -3.78
CA GLY A 752 -26.61 -43.38 -3.75
C GLY A 752 -26.57 -44.54 -4.76
N ASP A 753 -27.56 -44.65 -5.67
CA ASP A 753 -27.67 -45.74 -6.63
C ASP A 753 -26.86 -45.45 -7.90
N TYR A 754 -25.89 -46.30 -8.21
CA TYR A 754 -25.00 -46.11 -9.36
C TYR A 754 -25.69 -46.44 -10.69
N LEU A 755 -25.44 -45.60 -11.69
CA LEU A 755 -25.89 -45.80 -13.07
C LEU A 755 -25.09 -46.94 -13.72
N GLN A 756 -25.74 -47.75 -14.55
CA GLN A 756 -25.08 -48.75 -15.41
C GLN A 756 -25.63 -48.76 -16.83
N ALA A 757 -24.77 -49.11 -17.77
CA ALA A 757 -25.14 -49.43 -19.15
C ALA A 757 -25.43 -50.93 -19.29
N THR A 758 -26.69 -51.28 -19.49
CA THR A 758 -27.13 -52.68 -19.63
C THR A 758 -26.67 -53.32 -20.96
N LEU A 759 -26.71 -54.65 -21.04
CA LEU A 759 -26.45 -55.38 -22.29
C LEU A 759 -27.42 -55.01 -23.42
N GLY A 760 -28.65 -54.60 -23.07
CA GLY A 760 -29.66 -54.12 -24.02
C GLY A 760 -29.45 -52.68 -24.51
N GLY A 761 -28.41 -51.97 -24.05
CA GLY A 761 -28.14 -50.59 -24.44
C GLY A 761 -29.00 -49.56 -23.71
N GLN A 762 -29.59 -49.91 -22.58
CA GLN A 762 -30.32 -48.97 -21.71
C GLN A 762 -29.41 -48.45 -20.59
N LEU A 763 -29.61 -47.21 -20.16
CA LEU A 763 -28.99 -46.62 -18.98
C LEU A 763 -29.95 -46.76 -17.79
N THR A 764 -29.57 -47.50 -16.76
CA THR A 764 -30.42 -47.80 -15.58
C THR A 764 -29.70 -47.52 -14.27
N THR A 765 -30.44 -47.41 -13.16
CA THR A 765 -29.92 -47.11 -11.82
C THR A 765 -30.03 -48.29 -10.84
N ASP A 766 -29.50 -49.44 -11.24
CA ASP A 766 -29.57 -50.70 -10.46
C ASP A 766 -28.22 -51.44 -10.38
N PHE A 767 -27.10 -50.72 -10.52
CA PHE A 767 -25.80 -51.35 -10.30
C PHE A 767 -25.66 -51.79 -8.84
N SER A 768 -25.39 -53.08 -8.62
CA SER A 768 -25.32 -53.64 -7.27
C SER A 768 -23.98 -53.32 -6.59
N GLY A 769 -24.01 -52.53 -5.52
CA GLY A 769 -22.83 -52.19 -4.71
C GLY A 769 -22.00 -51.04 -5.27
N LYS A 770 -20.83 -50.80 -4.67
CA LYS A 770 -19.90 -49.74 -5.12
C LYS A 770 -19.03 -50.25 -6.27
N PRO A 771 -19.06 -49.64 -7.48
CA PRO A 771 -18.23 -50.07 -8.59
C PRO A 771 -16.74 -49.82 -8.33
N GLY A 772 -15.90 -50.72 -8.85
CA GLY A 772 -14.47 -50.45 -9.03
C GLY A 772 -14.22 -49.51 -10.20
N TRP A 773 -12.99 -49.02 -10.34
CA TRP A 773 -12.58 -48.18 -11.49
C TRP A 773 -12.16 -48.98 -12.73
N ASP A 774 -12.31 -50.31 -12.71
CA ASP A 774 -12.10 -51.20 -13.83
C ASP A 774 -13.21 -51.09 -14.90
N SER A 775 -13.06 -51.76 -16.04
CA SER A 775 -14.08 -51.73 -17.09
C SER A 775 -15.28 -52.58 -16.70
N ASN A 776 -16.25 -51.97 -16.01
CA ASN A 776 -17.52 -52.59 -15.61
C ASN A 776 -18.74 -51.80 -16.14
N ALA A 777 -19.94 -52.31 -15.89
CA ALA A 777 -21.18 -51.74 -16.43
C ALA A 777 -21.49 -50.32 -15.92
N ALA A 778 -20.97 -49.93 -14.76
CA ALA A 778 -21.18 -48.62 -14.14
C ALA A 778 -20.03 -47.62 -14.37
N THR A 779 -18.97 -48.04 -15.06
CA THR A 779 -17.81 -47.17 -15.33
C THR A 779 -17.90 -46.57 -16.72
N PHE A 780 -17.89 -45.24 -16.77
CA PHE A 780 -17.93 -44.47 -18.00
C PHE A 780 -16.67 -43.63 -18.14
N GLN A 781 -16.32 -43.29 -19.38
CA GLN A 781 -15.36 -42.25 -19.71
C GLN A 781 -16.12 -40.95 -19.95
N MET A 782 -15.70 -39.86 -19.32
CA MET A 782 -16.23 -38.52 -19.58
C MET A 782 -15.23 -37.72 -20.40
N ILE A 783 -15.69 -37.19 -21.53
CA ILE A 783 -14.87 -36.43 -22.48
C ILE A 783 -15.41 -35.00 -22.53
N ILE A 784 -14.56 -34.02 -22.25
CA ILE A 784 -14.91 -32.60 -22.33
C ILE A 784 -14.83 -32.17 -23.80
N VAL A 785 -15.93 -31.70 -24.35
CA VAL A 785 -16.07 -31.30 -25.76
C VAL A 785 -15.78 -29.81 -25.93
N SER A 786 -16.32 -28.99 -25.04
CA SER A 786 -16.07 -27.56 -24.98
C SER A 786 -16.14 -27.08 -23.53
N ASN A 787 -15.28 -26.13 -23.18
CA ASN A 787 -15.35 -25.39 -21.92
C ASN A 787 -15.52 -23.89 -22.17
N ASN A 788 -16.26 -23.56 -23.22
CA ASN A 788 -16.45 -22.18 -23.67
C ASN A 788 -17.93 -21.83 -23.47
N LEU A 789 -18.28 -21.29 -22.30
CA LEU A 789 -19.42 -20.41 -21.99
C LEU A 789 -19.76 -20.52 -20.49
N HIS A 790 -19.67 -19.39 -19.80
CA HIS A 790 -20.23 -19.17 -18.46
C HIS A 790 -21.75 -19.31 -18.54
N GLY A 791 -22.31 -20.37 -17.93
CA GLY A 791 -23.72 -20.73 -18.04
C GLY A 791 -24.69 -19.58 -17.76
N ASP A 792 -25.91 -19.70 -18.31
CA ASP A 792 -27.04 -18.86 -17.91
C ASP A 792 -27.24 -19.04 -16.37
N TYR A 793 -27.06 -17.97 -15.60
CA TYR A 793 -27.37 -17.86 -14.16
C TYR A 793 -26.38 -18.48 -13.15
N GLN A 794 -25.38 -17.70 -12.70
CA GLN A 794 -24.50 -18.06 -11.58
C GLN A 794 -24.48 -17.04 -10.44
N LEU A 795 -25.58 -16.88 -9.71
CA LEU A 795 -25.49 -16.24 -8.38
C LEU A 795 -26.15 -17.06 -7.24
N ALA A 796 -27.01 -18.03 -7.55
CA ALA A 796 -27.82 -18.67 -6.50
C ALA A 796 -27.87 -20.21 -6.52
N ASN A 797 -27.54 -20.89 -7.62
CA ASN A 797 -27.81 -22.32 -7.72
C ASN A 797 -26.78 -23.20 -6.98
N GLY A 798 -25.53 -22.77 -6.83
CA GLY A 798 -24.49 -23.53 -6.14
C GLY A 798 -24.43 -23.35 -4.61
N TYR A 799 -25.02 -22.28 -4.08
CA TYR A 799 -24.89 -21.91 -2.67
C TYR A 799 -26.18 -22.21 -1.86
N GLY A 800 -27.34 -22.33 -2.50
CA GLY A 800 -28.63 -22.41 -1.80
C GLY A 800 -29.06 -21.05 -1.21
N HIS A 801 -30.35 -20.87 -0.91
CA HIS A 801 -30.93 -19.53 -0.69
C HIS A 801 -30.26 -18.69 0.42
N ASN A 802 -29.87 -19.31 1.54
CA ASN A 802 -29.27 -18.60 2.67
C ASN A 802 -27.82 -18.17 2.38
N GLU A 803 -27.07 -19.04 1.72
CA GLU A 803 -25.66 -18.78 1.43
C GLU A 803 -25.50 -17.91 0.18
N ALA A 804 -26.39 -18.07 -0.80
CA ALA A 804 -26.53 -17.12 -1.90
C ALA A 804 -26.85 -15.72 -1.39
N LYS A 805 -27.67 -15.59 -0.33
CA LYS A 805 -27.94 -14.29 0.32
C LYS A 805 -26.72 -13.74 1.06
N ARG A 806 -25.89 -14.59 1.66
CA ARG A 806 -24.61 -14.20 2.30
C ARG A 806 -23.59 -13.75 1.25
N VAL A 807 -23.46 -14.50 0.16
CA VAL A 807 -22.57 -14.21 -0.98
C VAL A 807 -23.04 -12.96 -1.74
N LEU A 808 -24.35 -12.81 -1.98
CA LEU A 808 -24.90 -11.58 -2.56
C LEU A 808 -24.67 -10.39 -1.64
N LYS A 809 -24.80 -10.57 -0.31
CA LYS A 809 -24.44 -9.55 0.68
C LYS A 809 -22.96 -9.21 0.66
N SER A 810 -22.06 -10.20 0.60
CA SER A 810 -20.61 -9.94 0.49
C SER A 810 -20.22 -9.29 -0.84
N LEU A 811 -20.95 -9.59 -1.93
CA LEU A 811 -20.83 -8.89 -3.22
C LEU A 811 -21.45 -7.49 -3.20
N THR A 812 -22.38 -7.20 -2.27
CA THR A 812 -22.95 -5.85 -2.04
C THR A 812 -22.26 -5.07 -0.93
N LEU A 813 -21.24 -5.61 -0.27
CA LEU A 813 -20.45 -4.88 0.75
C LEU A 813 -19.45 -3.95 0.08
N LEU A 814 -20.01 -2.97 -0.62
CA LEU A 814 -19.38 -1.68 -0.89
C LEU A 814 -19.59 -0.81 0.35
N ARG A 815 -18.98 -1.16 1.49
CA ARG A 815 -18.85 -0.23 2.62
C ARG A 815 -17.43 -0.31 3.14
N SER A 816 -16.85 0.83 3.51
CA SER A 816 -15.72 0.84 4.45
C SER A 816 -16.20 0.19 5.74
N GLU A 817 -15.69 -1.00 6.03
CA GLU A 817 -16.07 -1.74 7.24
C GLU A 817 -15.57 -1.06 8.50
N LEU A 818 -14.49 -0.28 8.39
CA LEU A 818 -13.99 0.57 9.47
C LEU A 818 -14.95 1.74 9.76
N LYS A 819 -15.44 2.46 8.73
CA LYS A 819 -16.50 3.48 8.88
C LYS A 819 -17.76 2.86 9.47
N GLY A 820 -18.21 1.73 8.89
CA GLY A 820 -19.41 1.03 9.34
C GLY A 820 -19.30 0.58 10.80
N ALA A 821 -18.15 0.06 11.22
CA ALA A 821 -17.92 -0.32 12.61
C ALA A 821 -17.93 0.88 13.56
N ILE A 822 -17.43 2.05 13.15
CA ILE A 822 -17.52 3.27 13.96
C ILE A 822 -18.98 3.75 14.10
N LEU A 823 -19.76 3.74 13.03
CA LEU A 823 -21.13 4.26 13.04
C LEU A 823 -22.14 3.28 13.66
N GLU A 824 -21.99 1.99 13.39
CA GLU A 824 -22.99 0.96 13.70
C GLU A 824 -22.51 -0.04 14.78
N GLY A 825 -21.22 -0.05 15.10
CA GLY A 825 -20.60 -1.02 15.99
C GLY A 825 -20.22 -2.33 15.30
N GLY A 826 -19.63 -3.23 16.09
CA GLY A 826 -19.10 -4.51 15.62
C GLY A 826 -17.61 -4.45 15.27
N ILE A 827 -17.04 -5.62 14.98
CA ILE A 827 -15.63 -5.77 14.59
C ILE A 827 -15.58 -5.92 13.07
N PRO A 828 -14.82 -5.10 12.34
CA PRO A 828 -14.77 -5.13 10.88
C PRO A 828 -14.58 -6.54 10.29
N PHE A 829 -13.64 -7.33 10.82
CA PHE A 829 -13.45 -8.73 10.40
C PHE A 829 -14.73 -9.57 10.56
N ASN A 830 -15.39 -9.48 11.71
CA ASN A 830 -16.62 -10.23 11.99
C ASN A 830 -17.79 -9.74 11.13
N ARG A 831 -17.83 -8.46 10.75
CA ARG A 831 -18.87 -7.90 9.87
C ARG A 831 -18.77 -8.47 8.45
N VAL A 832 -17.55 -8.71 7.97
CA VAL A 832 -17.29 -9.34 6.67
C VAL A 832 -17.48 -10.85 6.71
N HIS A 833 -16.86 -11.53 7.67
CA HIS A 833 -16.74 -12.99 7.66
C HIS A 833 -17.76 -13.72 8.54
N GLY A 834 -18.45 -13.00 9.43
CA GLY A 834 -19.46 -13.55 10.34
C GLY A 834 -18.91 -14.35 11.52
N MET A 835 -17.59 -14.33 11.73
CA MET A 835 -16.89 -15.12 12.76
C MET A 835 -15.62 -14.43 13.24
N HIS A 836 -14.98 -14.98 14.28
CA HIS A 836 -13.75 -14.42 14.85
C HIS A 836 -12.52 -14.69 13.96
N ALA A 837 -11.55 -13.78 13.93
CA ALA A 837 -10.33 -13.92 13.13
C ALA A 837 -9.55 -15.23 13.41
N PHE A 838 -9.42 -15.62 14.68
CA PHE A 838 -8.77 -16.87 15.08
C PHE A 838 -9.58 -18.15 14.78
N GLU A 839 -10.88 -18.05 14.48
CA GLU A 839 -11.69 -19.20 14.07
C GLU A 839 -11.61 -19.45 12.56
N TYR A 840 -11.37 -18.39 11.77
CA TYR A 840 -11.33 -18.47 10.30
C TYR A 840 -10.29 -19.45 9.73
N PRO A 841 -9.05 -19.56 10.25
CA PRO A 841 -8.07 -20.53 9.76
C PRO A 841 -8.53 -21.99 9.80
N SER A 842 -9.49 -22.34 10.66
CA SER A 842 -10.06 -23.69 10.68
C SER A 842 -10.94 -24.00 9.46
N LEU A 843 -11.42 -22.97 8.76
CA LEU A 843 -12.28 -23.08 7.57
C LEU A 843 -11.51 -22.96 6.25
N ASP A 844 -10.37 -22.24 6.26
CA ASP A 844 -9.55 -22.01 5.07
C ASP A 844 -8.11 -22.47 5.32
N GLN A 845 -7.76 -23.64 4.77
CA GLN A 845 -6.42 -24.22 4.90
C GLN A 845 -5.34 -23.35 4.25
N LYS A 846 -5.63 -22.64 3.16
CA LYS A 846 -4.67 -21.77 2.47
C LYS A 846 -4.37 -20.57 3.35
N PHE A 847 -5.41 -19.91 3.87
CA PHE A 847 -5.24 -18.81 4.80
C PHE A 847 -4.51 -19.25 6.09
N ASN A 848 -4.83 -20.45 6.61
CA ASN A 848 -4.13 -21.05 7.74
C ASN A 848 -2.61 -21.24 7.48
N GLN A 849 -2.23 -21.62 6.26
CA GLN A 849 -0.81 -21.71 5.90
C GLN A 849 -0.15 -20.32 5.84
N VAL A 850 -0.84 -19.32 5.31
CA VAL A 850 -0.35 -17.93 5.23
C VAL A 850 -0.11 -17.37 6.63
N ILE A 851 -1.08 -17.46 7.54
CA ILE A 851 -0.96 -16.93 8.91
C ILE A 851 0.13 -17.64 9.71
N ASN A 852 0.21 -18.98 9.64
CA ASN A 852 1.23 -19.73 10.37
C ASN A 852 2.64 -19.44 9.87
N LYS A 853 2.84 -19.35 8.54
CA LYS A 853 4.13 -18.99 7.95
C LYS A 853 4.54 -17.57 8.34
N ALA A 854 3.60 -16.63 8.31
CA ALA A 854 3.81 -15.26 8.73
C ALA A 854 4.26 -15.17 10.20
N MET A 855 3.53 -15.84 11.11
CA MET A 855 3.83 -15.84 12.54
C MET A 855 5.16 -16.51 12.86
N TYR A 856 5.48 -17.63 12.20
CA TYR A 856 6.75 -18.33 12.36
C TYR A 856 7.95 -17.49 11.92
N ASN A 857 7.88 -16.88 10.72
CA ASN A 857 8.94 -16.04 10.20
C ASN A 857 9.21 -14.83 11.08
N GLN A 858 8.15 -14.11 11.46
CA GLN A 858 8.24 -12.93 12.32
C GLN A 858 8.84 -13.31 13.69
N THR A 859 8.37 -14.40 14.29
CA THR A 859 8.85 -14.88 15.59
C THR A 859 10.32 -15.28 15.52
N THR A 860 10.76 -15.93 14.45
CA THR A 860 12.16 -16.34 14.26
C THR A 860 13.09 -15.13 14.17
N LEU A 861 12.73 -14.12 13.36
CA LEU A 861 13.53 -12.90 13.23
C LEU A 861 13.67 -12.15 14.56
N VAL A 862 12.56 -11.97 15.28
CA VAL A 862 12.55 -11.17 16.50
C VAL A 862 13.17 -11.92 17.67
N MET A 863 12.86 -13.20 17.88
CA MET A 863 13.39 -13.95 19.01
C MET A 863 14.90 -14.16 18.94
N LYS A 864 15.49 -14.28 17.74
CA LYS A 864 16.95 -14.30 17.55
C LYS A 864 17.61 -13.07 18.18
N LYS A 865 17.12 -11.87 17.86
CA LYS A 865 17.59 -10.58 18.41
C LYS A 865 17.27 -10.42 19.90
N ILE A 866 16.08 -10.82 20.34
CA ILE A 866 15.68 -10.77 21.76
C ILE A 866 16.63 -11.60 22.62
N LEU A 867 16.93 -12.85 22.21
CA LEU A 867 17.77 -13.74 22.98
C LEU A 867 19.24 -13.26 23.06
N GLU A 868 19.71 -12.44 22.13
CA GLU A 868 21.03 -11.80 22.21
C GLU A 868 21.11 -10.81 23.37
N VAL A 869 20.03 -10.07 23.63
CA VAL A 869 19.99 -8.98 24.62
C VAL A 869 19.42 -9.46 25.97
N TYR A 870 18.26 -10.09 25.97
CA TYR A 870 17.54 -10.48 27.18
C TYR A 870 18.05 -11.82 27.74
N LYS A 871 18.35 -11.85 29.05
CA LYS A 871 18.93 -13.01 29.74
C LYS A 871 18.02 -13.65 30.79
N GLY A 872 16.76 -13.22 30.89
CA GLY A 872 15.82 -13.73 31.90
C GLY A 872 15.56 -15.24 31.83
N PHE A 873 15.77 -15.87 30.67
CA PHE A 873 15.60 -17.32 30.50
C PHE A 873 16.77 -18.16 31.04
N GLN A 874 17.95 -17.57 31.24
CA GLN A 874 19.19 -18.32 31.49
C GLN A 874 19.14 -19.17 32.78
N ASN A 875 18.43 -18.69 33.81
CA ASN A 875 18.38 -19.33 35.12
C ASN A 875 17.08 -20.11 35.36
N LEU A 876 16.23 -20.27 34.35
CA LEU A 876 14.98 -21.02 34.47
C LEU A 876 15.22 -22.52 34.29
N GLY A 877 14.47 -23.34 35.01
CA GLY A 877 14.38 -24.78 34.77
C GLY A 877 13.21 -25.13 33.85
N LYS A 878 12.07 -24.44 33.99
CA LYS A 878 10.85 -24.65 33.20
C LYS A 878 10.17 -23.33 32.84
N VAL A 879 9.84 -23.15 31.55
CA VAL A 879 9.08 -22.01 31.04
C VAL A 879 7.81 -22.49 30.35
N VAL A 880 6.69 -21.80 30.56
CA VAL A 880 5.42 -22.04 29.87
C VAL A 880 5.20 -20.92 28.87
N ASP A 881 5.09 -21.24 27.59
CA ASP A 881 4.76 -20.28 26.53
C ASP A 881 3.25 -20.36 26.27
N VAL A 882 2.53 -19.31 26.63
CA VAL A 882 1.07 -19.23 26.51
C VAL A 882 0.73 -18.58 25.17
N GLY A 883 -0.12 -19.24 24.38
CA GLY A 883 -0.36 -18.86 22.99
C GLY A 883 0.86 -19.14 22.11
N GLY A 884 1.63 -20.18 22.43
CA GLY A 884 2.90 -20.49 21.76
C GLY A 884 2.74 -21.04 20.35
N SER A 885 1.51 -21.19 19.84
CA SER A 885 1.19 -21.65 18.48
C SER A 885 1.90 -22.98 18.17
N LEU A 886 2.63 -23.06 17.07
CA LEU A 886 3.40 -24.25 16.68
C LEU A 886 4.67 -24.47 17.53
N GLY A 887 4.98 -23.62 18.52
CA GLY A 887 6.09 -23.81 19.46
C GLY A 887 7.44 -23.21 19.03
N GLY A 888 7.46 -22.38 17.98
CA GLY A 888 8.68 -21.80 17.40
C GLY A 888 9.48 -20.92 18.38
N THR A 889 8.80 -20.22 19.29
CA THR A 889 9.44 -19.42 20.36
C THR A 889 10.22 -20.33 21.31
N LEU A 890 9.58 -21.37 21.84
CA LEU A 890 10.21 -22.30 22.78
C LEU A 890 11.34 -23.09 22.12
N ASN A 891 11.21 -23.45 20.84
CA ASN A 891 12.31 -24.07 20.11
C ASN A 891 13.58 -23.20 20.16
N GLN A 892 13.45 -21.89 19.96
CA GLN A 892 14.61 -20.98 20.03
C GLN A 892 15.15 -20.82 21.45
N ILE A 893 14.27 -20.69 22.45
CA ILE A 893 14.67 -20.59 23.86
C ILE A 893 15.43 -21.84 24.29
N THR A 894 14.86 -23.03 24.06
CA THR A 894 15.45 -24.32 24.46
C THR A 894 16.69 -24.68 23.65
N SER A 895 16.78 -24.26 22.38
CA SER A 895 18.01 -24.41 21.59
C SER A 895 19.17 -23.59 22.16
N LYS A 896 18.89 -22.37 22.65
CA LYS A 896 19.90 -21.52 23.29
C LYS A 896 20.22 -21.93 24.71
N TYR A 897 19.22 -22.43 25.44
CA TYR A 897 19.33 -22.85 26.83
C TYR A 897 18.84 -24.31 26.99
N PRO A 898 19.66 -25.32 26.61
CA PRO A 898 19.22 -26.72 26.56
C PRO A 898 18.79 -27.33 27.90
N HIS A 899 19.15 -26.69 29.02
CA HIS A 899 18.70 -27.07 30.36
C HIS A 899 17.27 -26.64 30.67
N VAL A 900 16.74 -25.64 29.96
CA VAL A 900 15.36 -25.17 30.12
C VAL A 900 14.40 -26.18 29.48
N LYS A 901 13.32 -26.52 30.18
CA LYS A 901 12.19 -27.28 29.64
C LYS A 901 11.05 -26.32 29.28
N GLY A 902 10.50 -26.46 28.09
CA GLY A 902 9.38 -25.64 27.60
C GLY A 902 8.06 -26.40 27.65
N ILE A 903 6.98 -25.73 28.05
CA ILE A 903 5.60 -26.17 27.80
C ILE A 903 5.00 -25.19 26.78
N ASN A 904 4.79 -25.64 25.54
CA ASN A 904 4.01 -24.90 24.55
C ASN A 904 2.53 -25.11 24.85
N PHE A 905 1.84 -24.06 25.29
CA PHE A 905 0.45 -24.10 25.73
C PHE A 905 -0.44 -23.26 24.81
N ASP A 906 -1.35 -23.93 24.11
CA ASP A 906 -2.32 -23.31 23.20
C ASP A 906 -3.59 -24.16 23.13
N LEU A 907 -4.57 -23.75 22.33
CA LEU A 907 -5.79 -24.52 22.10
C LEU A 907 -5.45 -25.92 21.55
N PRO A 908 -6.21 -26.97 21.93
CA PRO A 908 -5.90 -28.35 21.53
C PRO A 908 -5.68 -28.54 20.03
N HIS A 909 -6.52 -27.93 19.19
CA HIS A 909 -6.42 -28.03 17.73
C HIS A 909 -5.21 -27.29 17.12
N VAL A 910 -4.64 -26.32 17.84
CA VAL A 910 -3.44 -25.58 17.40
C VAL A 910 -2.20 -26.41 17.65
N VAL A 911 -2.05 -26.95 18.87
CA VAL A 911 -0.86 -27.74 19.24
C VAL A 911 -0.86 -29.15 18.67
N GLU A 912 -2.01 -29.68 18.22
CA GLU A 912 -2.12 -31.00 17.59
C GLU A 912 -1.20 -31.16 16.37
N HIS A 913 -0.96 -30.06 15.65
CA HIS A 913 -0.11 -30.04 14.46
C HIS A 913 1.29 -29.44 14.70
N ALA A 914 1.66 -29.18 15.96
CA ALA A 914 2.94 -28.60 16.29
C ALA A 914 4.10 -29.60 16.07
N PRO A 915 5.22 -29.18 15.45
CA PRO A 915 6.39 -30.04 15.29
C PRO A 915 7.04 -30.40 16.63
N SER A 916 7.55 -31.62 16.76
CA SER A 916 8.30 -32.02 17.95
C SER A 916 9.63 -31.27 18.06
N TYR A 917 9.84 -30.53 19.15
CA TYR A 917 11.11 -29.84 19.44
C TYR A 917 11.82 -30.43 20.68
N PRO A 918 13.16 -30.55 20.68
CA PRO A 918 13.90 -31.03 21.84
C PRO A 918 13.65 -30.18 23.09
N GLY A 919 13.15 -30.81 24.16
CA GLY A 919 12.90 -30.11 25.43
C GLY A 919 11.60 -29.31 25.49
N VAL A 920 10.74 -29.41 24.47
CA VAL A 920 9.41 -28.79 24.42
C VAL A 920 8.32 -29.85 24.54
N GLU A 921 7.35 -29.62 25.41
CA GLU A 921 6.12 -30.40 25.55
C GLU A 921 4.94 -29.58 25.01
N HIS A 922 4.11 -30.17 24.16
CA HIS A 922 2.90 -29.53 23.62
C HIS A 922 1.69 -29.89 24.47
N VAL A 923 1.02 -28.89 25.03
CA VAL A 923 -0.12 -29.07 25.95
C VAL A 923 -1.31 -28.27 25.44
N GLY A 924 -2.40 -28.97 25.14
CA GLY A 924 -3.65 -28.35 24.72
C GLY A 924 -4.49 -27.88 25.92
N GLY A 925 -5.01 -26.66 25.89
CA GLY A 925 -5.97 -26.15 26.87
C GLY A 925 -6.41 -24.71 26.61
N ASP A 926 -7.27 -24.19 27.48
CA ASP A 926 -7.73 -22.79 27.41
C ASP A 926 -7.06 -21.95 28.50
N MET A 927 -6.27 -20.96 28.07
CA MET A 927 -5.56 -20.02 28.95
C MET A 927 -6.48 -19.16 29.85
N PHE A 928 -7.73 -18.98 29.44
CA PHE A 928 -8.73 -18.30 30.25
C PHE A 928 -9.35 -19.21 31.32
N GLU A 929 -9.16 -20.53 31.23
CA GLU A 929 -9.54 -21.47 32.29
C GLU A 929 -8.40 -21.72 33.27
N SER A 930 -7.23 -22.10 32.76
CA SER A 930 -6.03 -22.36 33.57
C SER A 930 -4.75 -22.24 32.74
N VAL A 931 -3.62 -22.05 33.42
CA VAL A 931 -2.29 -22.04 32.80
C VAL A 931 -1.41 -23.08 33.51
N PRO A 932 -0.65 -23.92 32.78
CA PRO A 932 0.29 -24.86 33.39
C PRO A 932 1.31 -24.19 34.30
N THR A 933 1.80 -24.91 35.31
CA THR A 933 2.79 -24.37 36.24
C THR A 933 4.21 -24.42 35.68
N GLY A 934 4.97 -23.33 35.83
CA GLY A 934 6.39 -23.23 35.46
C GLY A 934 7.13 -22.20 36.33
N ASP A 935 8.45 -22.14 36.18
CA ASP A 935 9.27 -21.15 36.90
C ASP A 935 9.00 -19.74 36.38
N ALA A 936 8.68 -19.63 35.08
CA ALA A 936 8.16 -18.43 34.44
C ALA A 936 7.10 -18.77 33.40
N ILE A 937 6.24 -17.80 33.13
CA ILE A 937 5.30 -17.82 32.00
C ILE A 937 5.75 -16.77 31.01
N PHE A 938 5.80 -17.13 29.73
CA PHE A 938 6.12 -16.25 28.62
C PHE A 938 4.87 -16.03 27.76
N MET A 939 4.67 -14.78 27.33
CA MET A 939 3.63 -14.37 26.38
C MET A 939 4.21 -13.36 25.40
N LYS A 940 4.12 -13.64 24.10
CA LYS A 940 4.50 -12.72 23.03
C LYS A 940 3.27 -12.38 22.20
N TRP A 941 2.89 -11.09 22.12
CA TRP A 941 1.72 -10.65 21.36
C TRP A 941 0.48 -11.48 21.70
N ILE A 942 0.17 -11.56 23.00
CA ILE A 942 -1.03 -12.25 23.48
C ILE A 942 -1.96 -11.26 24.12
N LEU A 943 -1.45 -10.37 24.99
CA LEU A 943 -2.29 -9.43 25.68
C LEU A 943 -2.91 -8.42 24.70
N HIS A 944 -2.25 -8.11 23.58
CA HIS A 944 -2.78 -7.17 22.60
C HIS A 944 -4.03 -7.68 21.85
N ASP A 945 -4.24 -9.00 21.76
CA ASP A 945 -5.38 -9.61 21.08
C ASP A 945 -6.69 -9.47 21.86
N TRP A 946 -6.60 -9.20 23.16
CA TRP A 946 -7.73 -9.34 24.07
C TRP A 946 -8.09 -8.04 24.78
N SER A 947 -9.35 -7.95 25.22
CA SER A 947 -9.83 -6.86 26.06
C SER A 947 -9.15 -6.83 27.42
N ASP A 948 -9.25 -5.71 28.14
CA ASP A 948 -8.65 -5.57 29.47
C ASP A 948 -9.23 -6.58 30.48
N GLU A 949 -10.52 -6.94 30.36
CA GLU A 949 -11.16 -7.96 31.20
C GLU A 949 -10.56 -9.35 30.97
N HIS A 950 -10.33 -9.71 29.70
CA HIS A 950 -9.72 -10.98 29.32
C HIS A 950 -8.25 -11.04 29.74
N CYS A 951 -7.48 -9.97 29.49
CA CYS A 951 -6.09 -9.84 29.96
C CYS A 951 -6.00 -9.97 31.47
N LEU A 952 -6.91 -9.33 32.22
CA LEU A 952 -6.97 -9.46 33.68
C LEU A 952 -7.25 -10.90 34.13
N LYS A 953 -8.18 -11.59 33.45
CA LYS A 953 -8.48 -13.01 33.74
C LYS A 953 -7.25 -13.89 33.49
N LEU A 954 -6.61 -13.72 32.33
CA LEU A 954 -5.40 -14.45 31.95
C LEU A 954 -4.25 -14.21 32.94
N LEU A 955 -3.95 -12.94 33.25
CA LEU A 955 -2.89 -12.58 34.19
C LEU A 955 -3.13 -13.14 35.60
N LYS A 956 -4.39 -13.24 36.06
CA LYS A 956 -4.73 -13.91 37.32
C LYS A 956 -4.48 -15.42 37.27
N ASN A 957 -4.71 -16.07 36.14
CA ASN A 957 -4.36 -17.48 35.96
C ASN A 957 -2.84 -17.66 35.97
N CYS A 958 -2.10 -16.78 35.28
CA CYS A 958 -0.64 -16.78 35.30
C CYS A 958 -0.08 -16.55 36.72
N TYR A 959 -0.65 -15.61 37.48
CA TYR A 959 -0.26 -15.34 38.87
C TYR A 959 -0.38 -16.59 39.76
N LYS A 960 -1.42 -17.41 39.56
CA LYS A 960 -1.62 -18.68 40.30
C LYS A 960 -0.64 -19.77 39.86
N ALA A 961 -0.18 -19.73 38.61
CA ALA A 961 0.62 -20.80 37.99
C ALA A 961 2.14 -20.65 38.21
N ILE A 962 2.62 -19.47 38.62
CA ILE A 962 4.04 -19.24 38.96
C ILE A 962 4.32 -19.38 40.47
N PRO A 963 5.53 -19.80 40.89
CA PRO A 963 5.95 -19.77 42.29
C PRO A 963 6.12 -18.33 42.82
N ASP A 964 6.34 -18.15 44.12
CA ASP A 964 6.49 -16.82 44.76
C ASP A 964 7.66 -16.00 44.20
N ASN A 965 8.70 -16.67 43.72
CA ASN A 965 9.86 -16.06 43.05
C ASN A 965 9.81 -16.15 41.51
N GLY A 966 8.68 -16.60 40.95
CA GLY A 966 8.47 -16.69 39.51
C GLY A 966 8.00 -15.37 38.92
N ASN A 967 8.17 -15.23 37.59
CA ASN A 967 7.78 -14.03 36.85
C ASN A 967 6.88 -14.40 35.66
N VAL A 968 6.01 -13.46 35.26
CA VAL A 968 5.38 -13.49 33.92
C VAL A 968 6.15 -12.53 33.02
N ILE A 969 6.75 -13.07 31.97
CA ILE A 969 7.53 -12.34 30.96
C ILE A 969 6.59 -12.06 29.79
N VAL A 970 6.34 -10.79 29.54
CA VAL A 970 5.43 -10.31 28.49
C VAL A 970 6.23 -9.53 27.47
N MET A 971 6.05 -9.86 26.19
CA MET A 971 6.70 -9.20 25.06
C MET A 971 5.64 -8.59 24.16
N GLU A 972 5.48 -7.27 24.25
CA GLU A 972 4.43 -6.49 23.58
C GLU A 972 4.98 -5.17 23.07
N ALA A 973 4.31 -4.54 22.11
CA ALA A 973 4.60 -3.15 21.76
C ALA A 973 4.06 -2.22 22.86
N ILE A 974 4.68 -1.05 23.00
CA ILE A 974 4.24 -0.03 23.97
C ILE A 974 3.77 1.18 23.21
N LEU A 975 2.50 1.52 23.40
CA LEU A 975 1.90 2.66 22.76
C LEU A 975 2.05 3.92 23.63
N PRO A 976 2.66 5.00 23.13
CA PRO A 976 2.80 6.22 23.90
C PRO A 976 1.47 6.96 24.04
N THR A 977 1.33 7.69 25.15
CA THR A 977 0.10 8.46 25.44
C THR A 977 -0.14 9.57 24.43
N VAL A 978 0.93 10.24 23.99
CA VAL A 978 0.93 11.20 22.89
C VAL A 978 1.80 10.60 21.77
N PRO A 979 1.28 10.45 20.55
CA PRO A 979 2.03 9.85 19.46
C PRO A 979 3.22 10.72 19.07
N GLU A 980 4.38 10.11 18.91
CA GLU A 980 5.53 10.69 18.22
C GLU A 980 5.52 10.31 16.73
N THR A 981 6.45 10.90 15.97
CA THR A 981 6.53 10.76 14.51
C THR A 981 7.66 9.85 14.05
N ASN A 982 8.21 9.03 14.95
CA ASN A 982 9.24 8.03 14.63
C ASN A 982 8.61 6.75 14.05
N SER A 983 9.42 5.87 13.43
CA SER A 983 8.90 4.67 12.75
C SER A 983 8.27 3.65 13.72
N ALA A 984 8.77 3.56 14.96
CA ALA A 984 8.26 2.65 15.97
C ALA A 984 6.83 3.01 16.41
N ASP A 985 6.56 4.30 16.63
CA ASP A 985 5.24 4.81 17.00
C ASP A 985 4.23 4.68 15.86
N ARG A 986 4.66 4.95 14.62
CA ARG A 986 3.82 4.72 13.43
C ARG A 986 3.48 3.24 13.28
N CYS A 987 4.46 2.35 13.39
CA CYS A 987 4.24 0.91 13.35
C CYS A 987 3.28 0.45 14.45
N THR A 988 3.47 0.91 15.68
CA THR A 988 2.67 0.50 16.85
C THR A 988 1.24 1.03 16.75
N SER A 989 1.04 2.27 16.29
CA SER A 989 -0.30 2.84 16.10
C SER A 989 -1.04 2.22 14.91
N GLN A 990 -0.34 1.82 13.84
CA GLN A 990 -0.91 1.00 12.76
C GLN A 990 -1.33 -0.38 13.27
N MET A 991 -0.48 -1.05 14.06
CA MET A 991 -0.83 -2.32 14.69
C MET A 991 -2.03 -2.18 15.61
N ASP A 992 -2.11 -1.09 16.38
CA ASP A 992 -3.28 -0.83 17.22
C ASP A 992 -4.56 -0.71 16.40
N VAL A 993 -4.56 0.01 15.28
CA VAL A 993 -5.75 0.06 14.41
C VAL A 993 -6.05 -1.32 13.80
N LEU A 994 -5.03 -2.11 13.46
CA LEU A 994 -5.22 -3.48 12.96
C LEU A 994 -5.88 -4.39 14.01
N MET A 995 -5.46 -4.30 15.28
CA MET A 995 -6.11 -5.03 16.37
C MET A 995 -7.57 -4.62 16.54
N MET A 996 -7.91 -3.35 16.27
CA MET A 996 -9.31 -2.90 16.25
C MET A 996 -10.13 -3.59 15.16
N THR A 997 -9.54 -3.86 14.00
CA THR A 997 -10.26 -4.43 12.86
C THR A 997 -10.43 -5.94 12.98
N GLN A 998 -9.51 -6.63 13.65
CA GLN A 998 -9.42 -8.09 13.69
C GLN A 998 -9.86 -8.72 15.02
N CYS A 999 -9.52 -8.08 16.14
CA CYS A 999 -9.59 -8.69 17.46
C CYS A 999 -10.63 -7.96 18.35
N PRO A 1000 -11.75 -8.60 18.73
CA PRO A 1000 -12.74 -8.04 19.64
C PRO A 1000 -12.13 -7.59 20.98
N GLY A 1001 -12.04 -6.28 21.16
CA GLY A 1001 -11.48 -5.68 22.36
C GLY A 1001 -9.94 -5.60 22.38
N GLY A 1002 -9.27 -6.18 21.38
CA GLY A 1002 -7.81 -6.11 21.23
C GLY A 1002 -7.32 -4.68 21.01
N LYS A 1003 -6.17 -4.38 21.61
CA LYS A 1003 -5.49 -3.06 21.55
C LYS A 1003 -4.03 -3.14 21.97
N GLU A 1004 -3.25 -2.22 21.42
CA GLU A 1004 -1.93 -1.87 21.97
C GLU A 1004 -2.10 -0.97 23.20
N ARG A 1005 -1.21 -1.10 24.18
CA ARG A 1005 -1.35 -0.47 25.51
C ARG A 1005 -0.16 0.39 25.88
N SER A 1006 -0.45 1.42 26.67
CA SER A 1006 0.56 2.24 27.33
C SER A 1006 1.16 1.54 28.55
N LYS A 1007 2.32 2.03 29.01
CA LYS A 1007 2.95 1.54 30.26
C LYS A 1007 2.01 1.68 31.47
N LYS A 1008 1.19 2.74 31.51
CA LYS A 1008 0.22 2.99 32.58
C LYS A 1008 -0.89 1.93 32.58
N GLU A 1009 -1.40 1.56 31.40
CA GLU A 1009 -2.41 0.50 31.26
C GLU A 1009 -1.86 -0.87 31.63
N PHE A 1010 -0.64 -1.22 31.23
CA PHE A 1010 0.00 -2.47 31.65
C PHE A 1010 0.18 -2.52 33.18
N LEU A 1011 0.66 -1.44 33.81
CA LEU A 1011 0.81 -1.38 35.26
C LEU A 1011 -0.53 -1.53 35.99
N ALA A 1012 -1.60 -0.94 35.45
CA ALA A 1012 -2.94 -1.11 35.98
C ALA A 1012 -3.42 -2.57 35.88
N LEU A 1013 -3.19 -3.24 34.75
CA LEU A 1013 -3.49 -4.66 34.57
C LEU A 1013 -2.70 -5.54 35.56
N ALA A 1014 -1.39 -5.30 35.70
CA ALA A 1014 -0.54 -6.04 36.63
C ALA A 1014 -1.05 -5.93 38.07
N THR A 1015 -1.26 -4.70 38.53
CA THR A 1015 -1.72 -4.42 39.90
C THR A 1015 -3.10 -5.05 40.16
N SER A 1016 -4.02 -4.95 39.18
CA SER A 1016 -5.36 -5.54 39.31
C SER A 1016 -5.36 -7.07 39.31
N ALA A 1017 -4.36 -7.69 38.67
CA ALA A 1017 -4.17 -9.14 38.67
C ALA A 1017 -3.48 -9.66 39.94
N GLY A 1018 -2.91 -8.78 40.78
CA GLY A 1018 -2.28 -9.10 42.06
C GLY A 1018 -0.75 -9.04 42.06
N PHE A 1019 -0.13 -8.65 40.95
CA PHE A 1019 1.33 -8.44 40.87
C PHE A 1019 1.73 -7.17 41.62
N SER A 1020 2.91 -7.17 42.24
CA SER A 1020 3.43 -6.02 42.97
C SER A 1020 4.03 -4.94 42.05
N GLY A 1021 4.36 -5.29 40.81
CA GLY A 1021 4.79 -4.34 39.79
C GLY A 1021 5.24 -4.99 38.47
N ILE A 1022 5.82 -4.16 37.60
CA ILE A 1022 6.41 -4.55 36.32
C ILE A 1022 7.83 -3.99 36.24
N ARG A 1023 8.80 -4.82 35.85
CA ARG A 1023 10.11 -4.36 35.35
C ARG A 1023 10.08 -4.28 33.83
N PHE A 1024 10.46 -3.14 33.27
CA PHE A 1024 10.62 -2.94 31.83
C PHE A 1024 12.09 -3.16 31.49
N GLU A 1025 12.43 -4.32 30.95
CA GLU A 1025 13.81 -4.83 30.88
C GLU A 1025 14.58 -4.29 29.66
N CYS A 1026 14.04 -4.49 28.45
CA CYS A 1026 14.66 -3.98 27.23
C CYS A 1026 13.64 -3.75 26.10
N PHE A 1027 14.03 -2.88 25.16
CA PHE A 1027 13.31 -2.60 23.93
C PHE A 1027 14.12 -3.14 22.75
N VAL A 1028 13.55 -4.02 21.93
CA VAL A 1028 14.22 -4.64 20.78
C VAL A 1028 13.17 -4.90 19.70
N CYS A 1029 13.44 -4.53 18.44
CA CYS A 1029 12.55 -4.82 17.31
C CYS A 1029 11.09 -4.34 17.50
N ASN A 1030 10.89 -3.15 18.08
CA ASN A 1030 9.57 -2.59 18.48
C ASN A 1030 8.85 -3.29 19.64
N PHE A 1031 9.49 -4.25 20.31
CA PHE A 1031 8.92 -4.91 21.48
C PHE A 1031 9.59 -4.45 22.76
N MET A 1032 8.78 -4.24 23.79
CA MET A 1032 9.22 -4.11 25.17
C MET A 1032 9.07 -5.45 25.89
N ILE A 1033 10.16 -5.92 26.50
CA ILE A 1033 10.10 -7.05 27.42
C ILE A 1033 9.77 -6.54 28.82
N MET A 1034 8.70 -7.09 29.40
CA MET A 1034 8.16 -6.73 30.69
C MET A 1034 8.13 -7.95 31.61
N GLU A 1035 8.69 -7.84 32.81
CA GLU A 1035 8.59 -8.87 33.85
C GLU A 1035 7.60 -8.44 34.93
N PHE A 1036 6.50 -9.17 35.05
CA PHE A 1036 5.51 -9.00 36.10
C PHE A 1036 5.91 -9.93 37.25
N TYR A 1037 6.06 -9.37 38.44
CA TYR A 1037 6.54 -10.08 39.63
C TYR A 1037 5.55 -9.96 40.79
N LYS A 1038 5.52 -10.99 41.64
CA LYS A 1038 4.56 -11.12 42.75
C LYS A 1038 4.75 -10.10 43.85
#